data_AF-A0A2A2WA32-F1
#
_entry.id   AF-A0A2A2WA32-F1
#
_cell.length_a   1.000
_cell.length_b   1.000
_cell.length_c   1.000
_cell.angle_alpha   90.00
_cell.angle_beta   90.00
_cell.angle_gamma   90.00
#
_symmetry.space_group_name_H-M   'P 1'
#
loop_
_entity.id
_entity.type
_entity.pdbx_description
1 polymer ?
#
loop_
_entity_poly.entity_id
_entity_poly.type
_entity_poly.pdbx_seq_one_letter_code
_entity_poly.pdbx_strand_id
1 'polypeptide(L)'
;MKLHLAFTIVFSILLVWQNCLAAEVTRHEVDVCVYGGTASGVMAALAAEKEGADVIIVEPSRWLGGMTGGGINHLDWGKGNTVGGSTYKILMDGVDVQEQKHHGGHAIQGIGNKQYRDRFKRAVEDRGITVIYDHRLGTVQVGDATIDSPTRQRPIALNEANAENKQGNSIRSITLDYAPVDETGCPIPEPEKRNAITVSAKVFIDCSYEGDLLAMSGVSYTWGRESREHYDESLAGVRPSLWVHDIDPYVEPGKPESGLIPFVQDRKIGPLGSADALSMGYCFRYEFDMSGKGIPIPEPTNYDPAEFEVYRRAVRDGVDIFSSRKMRTTLDKITVQKRAPFVGGAQSNRNLMGSTVYGCNDDYPNGDWATRSRIWKFHQEFLINSIHFAKTDPMAPKRMKQHALKTTFRRGPFDETGGWPSQLYVRQARRMVSSYVVTQKDLEGKTEPPHTVALAAYGVDDWPYAVVVQDGKIAVQGGAFSIVYLDNGKYNGSYKIPYEAIVPRKGECDNLLVPVCVSASHIAFTSLRMEPVWMILGESAGVAAAMAVDAEIPVQDVPYNKLRQKLDALDQKLERIQGPIEDQKKPDQLASWKSHDEWNQQKKGWEWLFPHIDTNSDGQISTEEYTAFQKFKAEHDDWEASLRKKEAPTPRKKVERTPLGHLPQDKPNIVLIFADDLGIEALSAYGGRGVRTPHLDKLATGGMLFTHCFANPACSPSRAEIMTGTYPGFTGVTHVLSKWDDDTCLDPAKFNSFANQLKKAGYATAIAGKWNVSWLERNDTVKAFGFDEYCLWQMFDRNGTKRSRYYKPHFRVNGRIEEESIAEQFGPDVLADFMIDFMKRKKNGPFLVYYPALLVHTPYIRVPGGPKTNALPDSKQKSGPECFPEMVEYLDKNVGRLVNAVDELGISKNTIVIFCADNGTHGPVTSVWGENRSKIKGGKMTMTDRGSRVPLIVSWPETINPGTQCDDLVELADFLPTFLDIASAPKPMQRVHGQSFLPQLLGKEQPSREWVHIEYKNNRQIRTREWIYTDKGKLTRVNELGSPENRPESQGDHAVVRSQMKRTFASIDGVALERSSQSER
;
A
#
# COMPACT_ATOMS: atom_id res chain seq x y z
N MET A 1 74.85 44.45 24.34
CA MET A 1 74.74 43.05 23.86
C MET A 1 73.73 42.20 24.64
N LYS A 2 73.79 42.13 25.99
CA LYS A 2 72.84 41.31 26.78
C LYS A 2 71.36 41.73 26.68
N LEU A 3 71.08 43.03 26.51
CA LEU A 3 69.71 43.52 26.38
C LEU A 3 69.07 43.18 25.01
N HIS A 4 69.85 43.20 23.93
CA HIS A 4 69.35 42.80 22.61
C HIS A 4 69.11 41.29 22.52
N LEU A 5 69.99 40.47 23.08
CA LEU A 5 69.79 39.01 23.07
C LEU A 5 68.54 38.60 23.88
N ALA A 6 68.30 39.26 25.03
CA ALA A 6 67.09 39.04 25.82
C ALA A 6 65.82 39.49 25.09
N PHE A 7 65.86 40.61 24.38
CA PHE A 7 64.70 41.11 23.62
C PHE A 7 64.38 40.20 22.43
N THR A 8 65.37 39.72 21.70
CA THR A 8 65.16 38.78 20.57
C THR A 8 64.63 37.44 21.05
N ILE A 9 65.09 36.94 22.20
CA ILE A 9 64.59 35.67 22.79
C ILE A 9 63.15 35.84 23.27
N VAL A 10 62.82 36.93 23.96
CA VAL A 10 61.44 37.18 24.42
C VAL A 10 60.49 37.42 23.25
N PHE A 11 60.91 38.14 22.21
CA PHE A 11 60.11 38.37 21.01
C PHE A 11 59.90 37.09 20.20
N SER A 12 60.91 36.22 20.12
CA SER A 12 60.80 34.91 19.48
C SER A 12 59.93 33.94 20.28
N ILE A 13 60.01 33.97 21.61
CA ILE A 13 59.14 33.18 22.49
C ILE A 13 57.69 33.69 22.40
N LEU A 14 57.46 35.00 22.30
CA LEU A 14 56.11 35.58 22.08
C LEU A 14 55.54 35.23 20.70
N LEU A 15 56.37 35.17 19.64
CA LEU A 15 55.95 34.71 18.30
C LEU A 15 55.69 33.20 18.25
N VAL A 16 56.43 32.39 19.02
CA VAL A 16 56.16 30.95 19.18
C VAL A 16 54.91 30.73 20.05
N TRP A 17 54.68 31.53 21.09
CA TRP A 17 53.45 31.49 21.89
C TRP A 17 52.21 31.96 21.12
N GLN A 18 52.33 32.94 20.23
CA GLN A 18 51.23 33.33 19.34
C GLN A 18 50.87 32.21 18.35
N ASN A 19 51.85 31.45 17.85
CA ASN A 19 51.59 30.26 17.03
C ASN A 19 51.09 29.06 17.85
N CYS A 20 51.38 28.97 19.15
CA CYS A 20 50.85 27.92 20.04
C CYS A 20 49.48 28.24 20.65
N LEU A 21 49.01 29.50 20.59
CA LEU A 21 47.70 29.94 21.10
C LEU A 21 46.64 30.10 20.01
N ALA A 22 47.02 30.03 18.72
CA ALA A 22 46.05 29.75 17.67
C ALA A 22 45.66 28.28 17.79
N ALA A 23 44.52 28.00 18.45
CA ALA A 23 43.92 26.67 18.38
C ALA A 23 43.85 26.28 16.89
N GLU A 24 44.54 25.21 16.51
CA GLU A 24 44.52 24.70 15.14
C GLU A 24 43.05 24.45 14.77
N VAL A 25 42.47 25.34 13.96
CA VAL A 25 41.14 25.14 13.40
C VAL A 25 41.27 23.93 12.49
N THR A 26 40.55 22.86 12.78
CA THR A 26 40.56 21.67 11.93
C THR A 26 40.03 22.06 10.56
N ARG A 27 40.80 21.76 9.51
CA ARG A 27 40.45 22.09 8.13
C ARG A 27 40.25 20.80 7.33
N HIS A 28 39.14 20.75 6.61
CA HIS A 28 38.87 19.70 5.63
C HIS A 28 38.81 20.32 4.24
N GLU A 29 39.38 19.64 3.26
CA GLU A 29 39.28 19.97 1.84
C GLU A 29 38.83 18.71 1.12
N VAL A 30 37.67 18.78 0.48
CA VAL A 30 37.02 17.63 -0.16
C VAL A 30 36.42 18.04 -1.51
N ASP A 31 35.98 17.08 -2.31
CA ASP A 31 35.27 17.39 -3.55
C ASP A 31 33.85 17.87 -3.27
N VAL A 32 33.11 17.16 -2.41
CA VAL A 32 31.70 17.44 -2.11
C VAL A 32 31.46 17.56 -0.61
N CYS A 33 30.87 18.68 -0.17
CA CYS A 33 30.38 18.85 1.19
C CYS A 33 28.85 18.83 1.23
N VAL A 34 28.28 17.88 1.97
CA VAL A 34 26.83 17.79 2.21
C VAL A 34 26.51 18.40 3.57
N TYR A 35 25.77 19.52 3.59
CA TYR A 35 25.29 20.13 4.82
C TYR A 35 23.88 19.63 5.15
N GLY A 36 23.73 19.02 6.32
CA GLY A 36 22.52 18.33 6.78
C GLY A 36 22.57 16.84 6.47
N GLY A 37 22.73 16.02 7.51
CA GLY A 37 22.66 14.56 7.50
C GLY A 37 21.23 14.02 7.54
N THR A 38 20.28 14.72 6.90
CA THR A 38 18.93 14.20 6.65
C THR A 38 18.98 12.95 5.77
N ALA A 39 17.87 12.23 5.60
CA ALA A 39 17.86 11.09 4.68
C ALA A 39 18.28 11.50 3.25
N SER A 40 17.91 12.71 2.81
CA SER A 40 18.40 13.30 1.55
C SER A 40 19.92 13.49 1.54
N GLY A 41 20.49 14.03 2.62
CA GLY A 41 21.93 14.25 2.73
C GLY A 41 22.73 12.95 2.67
N VAL A 42 22.25 11.92 3.35
CA VAL A 42 22.87 10.59 3.28
C VAL A 42 22.80 10.04 1.85
N MET A 43 21.65 10.12 1.18
CA MET A 43 21.54 9.66 -0.21
C MET A 43 22.46 10.44 -1.16
N ALA A 44 22.59 11.76 -0.98
CA ALA A 44 23.48 12.61 -1.76
C ALA A 44 24.95 12.22 -1.58
N ALA A 45 25.37 12.00 -0.33
CA ALA A 45 26.74 11.60 -0.04
C ALA A 45 27.09 10.22 -0.61
N LEU A 46 26.19 9.24 -0.45
CA LEU A 46 26.35 7.89 -0.99
C LEU A 46 26.44 7.90 -2.53
N ALA A 47 25.66 8.76 -3.19
CA ALA A 47 25.66 8.88 -4.63
C ALA A 47 26.93 9.57 -5.15
N ALA A 48 27.36 10.66 -4.52
CA ALA A 48 28.59 11.35 -4.89
C ALA A 48 29.83 10.47 -4.69
N GLU A 49 29.92 9.76 -3.56
CA GLU A 49 31.03 8.82 -3.28
C GLU A 49 31.04 7.67 -4.29
N LYS A 50 29.87 7.12 -4.64
CA LYS A 50 29.76 6.05 -5.65
C LYS A 50 30.26 6.49 -7.03
N GLU A 51 30.15 7.79 -7.35
CA GLU A 51 30.68 8.39 -8.57
C GLU A 51 32.17 8.74 -8.47
N GLY A 52 32.80 8.52 -7.31
CA GLY A 52 34.24 8.66 -7.08
C GLY A 52 34.68 9.96 -6.41
N ALA A 53 33.75 10.82 -5.98
CA ALA A 53 34.08 12.06 -5.28
C ALA A 53 34.52 11.78 -3.83
N ASP A 54 35.46 12.60 -3.30
CA ASP A 54 35.71 12.67 -1.87
C ASP A 54 34.61 13.47 -1.16
N VAL A 55 33.98 12.89 -0.13
CA VAL A 55 32.75 13.42 0.45
C VAL A 55 32.83 13.56 1.97
N ILE A 56 32.34 14.71 2.46
CA ILE A 56 32.08 14.92 3.88
C ILE A 56 30.61 15.30 4.13
N ILE A 57 30.03 14.78 5.20
CA ILE A 57 28.71 15.17 5.71
C ILE A 57 28.90 16.03 6.95
N VAL A 58 28.20 17.16 7.02
CA VAL A 58 28.07 17.98 8.23
C VAL A 58 26.66 17.82 8.77
N GLU A 59 26.52 17.26 9.96
CA GLU A 59 25.25 17.03 10.64
C GLU A 59 25.17 17.91 11.91
N PRO A 60 24.26 18.89 11.96
CA PRO A 60 24.08 19.77 13.13
C PRO A 60 23.76 19.02 14.42
N SER A 61 23.16 17.84 14.35
CA SER A 61 22.91 16.96 15.49
C SER A 61 23.91 15.80 15.53
N ARG A 62 23.64 14.78 16.35
CA ARG A 62 24.42 13.53 16.39
C ARG A 62 23.74 12.34 15.73
N TRP A 63 22.71 12.60 14.90
CA TRP A 63 21.87 11.58 14.30
C TRP A 63 21.69 11.79 12.80
N LEU A 64 21.99 10.75 12.01
CA LEU A 64 21.67 10.73 10.59
C LEU A 64 20.22 10.28 10.33
N GLY A 65 19.66 10.74 9.22
CA GLY A 65 18.37 10.29 8.69
C GLY A 65 17.19 11.25 8.91
N GLY A 66 17.40 12.41 9.55
CA GLY A 66 16.37 13.44 9.73
C GLY A 66 15.06 12.87 10.29
N MET A 67 13.91 13.24 9.70
CA MET A 67 12.58 12.78 10.14
C MET A 67 12.37 11.28 9.98
N THR A 68 13.02 10.62 9.01
CA THR A 68 12.96 9.15 8.84
C THR A 68 13.51 8.42 10.07
N GLY A 69 14.49 9.03 10.76
CA GLY A 69 15.00 8.58 12.05
C GLY A 69 14.49 9.37 13.27
N GLY A 70 13.74 10.45 13.05
CA GLY A 70 13.44 11.49 14.05
C GLY A 70 11.97 11.62 14.40
N GLY A 71 11.12 10.67 13.99
CA GLY A 71 9.73 10.57 14.41
C GLY A 71 8.75 10.04 13.35
N ILE A 72 9.14 9.99 12.07
CA ILE A 72 8.29 9.47 10.99
C ILE A 72 8.54 7.99 10.77
N ASN A 73 7.60 7.17 11.26
CA ASN A 73 7.57 5.73 10.97
C ASN A 73 6.68 5.36 9.78
N HIS A 74 5.78 6.26 9.36
CA HIS A 74 4.95 6.09 8.17
C HIS A 74 5.56 6.93 7.03
N LEU A 75 6.23 6.27 6.10
CA LEU A 75 6.90 6.91 4.99
C LEU A 75 5.88 7.18 3.88
N ASP A 76 5.39 8.41 3.83
CA ASP A 76 4.55 8.92 2.76
C ASP A 76 5.34 8.95 1.45
N TRP A 77 5.01 8.07 0.51
CA TRP A 77 5.71 7.97 -0.77
C TRP A 77 4.81 8.24 -1.99
N GLY A 78 3.52 8.50 -1.75
CA GLY A 78 2.57 8.84 -2.80
C GLY A 78 2.05 7.66 -3.60
N LYS A 79 1.14 7.94 -4.53
CA LYS A 79 0.54 6.97 -5.46
C LYS A 79 1.36 6.88 -6.74
N GLY A 80 1.62 5.68 -7.27
CA GLY A 80 2.12 5.54 -8.64
C GLY A 80 3.58 5.15 -8.83
N ASN A 81 4.16 4.35 -7.93
CA ASN A 81 5.47 3.70 -8.12
C ASN A 81 6.58 4.68 -8.54
N THR A 82 6.66 5.84 -7.88
CA THR A 82 7.62 6.92 -8.20
C THR A 82 8.92 6.82 -7.40
N VAL A 83 8.97 5.98 -6.37
CA VAL A 83 10.19 5.74 -5.59
C VAL A 83 10.98 4.61 -6.25
N GLY A 84 12.12 4.95 -6.83
CA GLY A 84 13.11 4.01 -7.38
C GLY A 84 14.47 4.22 -6.75
N GLY A 85 15.53 3.95 -7.51
CA GLY A 85 16.88 4.31 -7.08
C GLY A 85 17.42 3.45 -5.93
N SER A 86 18.52 3.91 -5.36
CA SER A 86 19.02 3.38 -4.08
C SER A 86 18.10 3.77 -2.93
N THR A 87 17.29 4.82 -3.08
CA THR A 87 16.25 5.21 -2.13
C THR A 87 15.27 4.08 -1.85
N TYR A 88 14.69 3.47 -2.90
CA TYR A 88 13.78 2.33 -2.73
C TYR A 88 14.47 1.17 -1.99
N LYS A 89 15.71 0.85 -2.38
CA LYS A 89 16.50 -0.24 -1.80
C LYS A 89 16.75 0.00 -0.31
N ILE A 90 17.21 1.19 0.08
CA ILE A 90 17.48 1.56 1.48
C ILE A 90 16.21 1.63 2.32
N LEU A 91 15.10 2.13 1.76
CA LEU A 91 13.84 2.22 2.50
C LEU A 91 13.19 0.85 2.70
N MET A 92 13.27 -0.05 1.71
CA MET A 92 12.59 -1.36 1.72
C MET A 92 13.44 -2.50 2.26
N ASP A 93 14.74 -2.34 2.43
CA ASP A 93 15.57 -3.37 3.05
C ASP A 93 15.04 -3.71 4.46
N GLY A 94 14.89 -5.01 4.77
CA GLY A 94 14.35 -5.50 6.03
C GLY A 94 12.89 -5.11 6.34
N VAL A 95 12.17 -4.53 5.37
CA VAL A 95 10.75 -4.21 5.49
C VAL A 95 9.92 -5.40 4.99
N ASP A 96 9.15 -6.03 5.88
CA ASP A 96 8.18 -7.07 5.49
C ASP A 96 6.94 -6.42 4.87
N VAL A 97 6.87 -6.41 3.54
CA VAL A 97 5.78 -5.79 2.77
C VAL A 97 4.45 -6.55 2.93
N GLN A 98 4.48 -7.83 3.32
CA GLN A 98 3.28 -8.68 3.45
C GLN A 98 2.51 -8.48 4.77
N GLU A 99 3.11 -7.82 5.76
CA GLU A 99 2.47 -7.49 7.04
C GLU A 99 2.08 -6.00 7.15
N GLN A 100 2.23 -5.24 6.06
CA GLN A 100 1.98 -3.80 6.08
C GLN A 100 0.51 -3.43 5.99
N LYS A 101 0.10 -2.56 6.92
CA LYS A 101 -1.16 -1.81 6.80
C LYS A 101 -1.05 -0.83 5.64
N HIS A 102 -1.66 -1.16 4.51
CA HIS A 102 -1.71 -0.29 3.34
C HIS A 102 -2.58 0.95 3.62
N HIS A 103 -1.98 2.14 3.64
CA HIS A 103 -2.67 3.42 3.74
C HIS A 103 -3.14 3.89 2.36
N GLY A 104 -3.93 3.06 1.66
CA GLY A 104 -4.44 3.38 0.31
C GLY A 104 -3.33 3.61 -0.74
N GLY A 105 -2.16 2.98 -0.55
CA GLY A 105 -1.00 3.12 -1.43
C GLY A 105 -0.14 4.37 -1.18
N HIS A 106 -0.54 5.28 -0.29
CA HIS A 106 0.14 6.58 -0.10
C HIS A 106 1.34 6.56 0.83
N ALA A 107 1.41 5.58 1.73
CA ALA A 107 2.47 5.48 2.74
C ALA A 107 2.77 4.02 3.09
N ILE A 108 4.02 3.79 3.52
CA ILE A 108 4.52 2.51 4.02
C ILE A 108 4.90 2.59 5.48
N GLN A 109 4.68 1.51 6.23
CA GLN A 109 5.27 1.33 7.54
C GLN A 109 6.76 1.00 7.41
N GLY A 110 7.64 1.92 7.82
CA GLY A 110 9.08 1.71 7.84
C GLY A 110 9.53 0.82 9.00
N ILE A 111 10.83 0.47 9.01
CA ILE A 111 11.47 -0.44 10.00
C ILE A 111 11.60 0.14 11.42
N GLY A 112 11.32 1.44 11.58
CA GLY A 112 11.40 2.16 12.85
C GLY A 112 12.49 3.23 12.87
N ASN A 113 12.25 4.30 13.63
CA ASN A 113 13.13 5.47 13.74
C ASN A 113 14.60 5.12 14.05
N LYS A 114 14.86 4.38 15.14
CA LYS A 114 16.22 3.99 15.53
C LYS A 114 16.90 3.14 14.46
N GLN A 115 16.16 2.20 13.88
CA GLN A 115 16.67 1.28 12.86
C GLN A 115 17.10 2.03 11.59
N TYR A 116 16.37 3.08 11.19
CA TYR A 116 16.81 3.94 10.10
C TYR A 116 18.06 4.76 10.46
N ARG A 117 18.16 5.34 11.66
CA ARG A 117 19.39 6.03 12.11
C ARG A 117 20.60 5.09 12.04
N ASP A 118 20.47 3.88 12.57
CA ASP A 118 21.52 2.85 12.57
C ASP A 118 21.86 2.38 11.14
N ARG A 119 20.87 2.35 10.23
CA ARG A 119 21.07 2.00 8.82
C ARG A 119 21.85 3.07 8.08
N PHE A 120 21.45 4.34 8.21
CA PHE A 120 22.12 5.45 7.54
C PHE A 120 23.56 5.60 8.05
N LYS A 121 23.75 5.49 9.38
CA LYS A 121 25.08 5.49 9.99
C LYS A 121 25.98 4.41 9.38
N ARG A 122 25.52 3.15 9.36
CA ARG A 122 26.28 2.05 8.75
C ARG A 122 26.56 2.28 7.27
N ALA A 123 25.57 2.74 6.50
CA ALA A 123 25.74 2.96 5.06
C ALA A 123 26.85 3.97 4.73
N VAL A 124 27.02 4.99 5.57
CA VAL A 124 28.05 6.02 5.44
C VAL A 124 29.41 5.51 5.95
N GLU A 125 29.43 4.86 7.12
CA GLU A 125 30.65 4.29 7.72
C GLU A 125 31.27 3.17 6.87
N ASP A 126 30.45 2.27 6.32
CA ASP A 126 30.89 1.14 5.49
C ASP A 126 31.60 1.61 4.19
N ARG A 127 31.37 2.87 3.78
CA ARG A 127 32.00 3.51 2.61
C ARG A 127 33.13 4.46 2.98
N GLY A 128 33.45 4.60 4.26
CA GLY A 128 34.51 5.50 4.72
C GLY A 128 34.20 6.99 4.55
N ILE A 129 32.93 7.36 4.36
CA ILE A 129 32.53 8.77 4.25
C ILE A 129 32.62 9.42 5.63
N THR A 130 33.29 10.56 5.72
CA THR A 130 33.47 11.27 6.99
C THR A 130 32.20 12.04 7.37
N VAL A 131 31.81 11.96 8.65
CA VAL A 131 30.68 12.72 9.20
C VAL A 131 31.15 13.59 10.37
N ILE A 132 30.85 14.88 10.30
CA ILE A 132 31.05 15.85 11.38
C ILE A 132 29.70 16.05 12.09
N TYR A 133 29.55 15.47 13.28
CA TYR A 133 28.34 15.58 14.12
C TYR A 133 28.41 16.77 15.09
N ASP A 134 27.26 17.21 15.59
CA ASP A 134 27.10 18.27 16.60
C ASP A 134 27.68 19.63 16.15
N HIS A 135 27.80 19.84 14.82
CA HIS A 135 28.36 21.04 14.24
C HIS A 135 27.39 21.71 13.29
N ARG A 136 27.09 22.97 13.56
CA ARG A 136 26.14 23.78 12.78
C ARG A 136 26.85 24.89 12.03
N LEU A 137 26.18 25.44 11.01
CA LEU A 137 26.73 26.53 10.22
C LEU A 137 26.96 27.78 11.10
N GLY A 138 28.20 28.28 11.11
CA GLY A 138 28.59 29.54 11.73
C GLY A 138 28.71 30.64 10.69
N THR A 139 29.63 30.49 9.73
CA THR A 139 29.80 31.44 8.62
C THR A 139 30.01 30.72 7.29
N VAL A 140 29.71 31.40 6.18
CA VAL A 140 29.90 30.93 4.80
C VAL A 140 30.75 31.95 4.05
N GLN A 141 31.83 31.49 3.42
CA GLN A 141 32.65 32.32 2.54
C GLN A 141 32.15 32.17 1.10
N VAL A 142 31.59 33.23 0.52
CA VAL A 142 31.13 33.28 -0.89
C VAL A 142 31.98 34.30 -1.63
N GLY A 143 32.78 33.84 -2.60
CA GLY A 143 33.82 34.68 -3.18
C GLY A 143 34.71 35.26 -2.09
N ASP A 144 34.81 36.59 -2.04
CA ASP A 144 35.58 37.32 -1.03
C ASP A 144 34.75 37.75 0.20
N ALA A 145 33.43 37.52 0.20
CA ALA A 145 32.54 37.89 1.29
C ALA A 145 32.36 36.76 2.31
N THR A 146 32.45 37.09 3.61
CA THR A 146 32.03 36.21 4.71
C THR A 146 30.62 36.57 5.16
N ILE A 147 29.73 35.59 5.19
CA ILE A 147 28.31 35.75 5.54
C ILE A 147 28.03 34.93 6.79
N ASP A 148 27.43 35.52 7.82
CA ASP A 148 27.17 34.91 9.14
C ASP A 148 25.68 34.82 9.49
N SER A 149 24.82 35.25 8.57
CA SER A 149 23.38 35.31 8.77
C SER A 149 22.63 35.19 7.43
N PRO A 150 21.33 34.84 7.45
CA PRO A 150 20.52 34.78 6.25
C PRO A 150 20.57 36.09 5.46
N THR A 151 20.94 36.02 4.19
CA THR A 151 21.17 37.22 3.36
C THR A 151 19.90 38.00 3.04
N ARG A 152 18.71 37.44 3.27
CA ARG A 152 17.43 38.07 2.92
C ARG A 152 16.45 38.09 4.09
N GLN A 153 15.85 39.27 4.27
CA GLN A 153 14.90 39.53 5.34
C GLN A 153 13.44 39.60 4.84
N ARG A 154 13.18 39.44 3.53
CA ARG A 154 11.84 39.27 2.98
C ARG A 154 11.75 38.16 1.91
N PRO A 155 10.56 37.58 1.69
CA PRO A 155 10.33 36.62 0.60
C PRO A 155 10.53 37.26 -0.78
N ILE A 156 11.01 36.46 -1.75
CA ILE A 156 11.24 36.89 -3.14
C ILE A 156 10.29 36.20 -4.11
N ALA A 157 9.85 36.95 -5.13
CA ALA A 157 9.08 36.43 -6.25
C ALA A 157 9.97 35.93 -7.41
N LEU A 158 9.47 34.98 -8.20
CA LEU A 158 10.21 34.43 -9.37
C LEU A 158 10.69 35.51 -10.36
N ASN A 159 9.92 36.57 -10.57
CA ASN A 159 10.28 37.62 -11.53
C ASN A 159 10.98 38.83 -10.90
N GLU A 160 11.29 38.76 -9.61
CA GLU A 160 12.03 39.81 -8.95
C GLU A 160 13.48 39.77 -9.40
N ALA A 161 13.97 40.89 -9.95
CA ALA A 161 15.35 41.02 -10.38
C ALA A 161 16.28 40.90 -9.17
N ASN A 162 17.34 40.10 -9.29
CA ASN A 162 18.37 40.02 -8.27
C ASN A 162 19.18 41.33 -8.29
N ALA A 163 18.96 42.19 -7.30
CA ALA A 163 19.61 43.49 -7.20
C ALA A 163 21.08 43.40 -6.73
N GLU A 164 21.56 42.23 -6.31
CA GLU A 164 22.89 42.06 -5.73
C GLU A 164 23.82 41.35 -6.71
N ASN A 165 24.57 42.14 -7.47
CA ASN A 165 25.76 41.69 -8.20
C ASN A 165 26.83 41.32 -7.15
N LYS A 166 27.02 40.03 -6.88
CA LYS A 166 28.06 39.56 -5.95
C LYS A 166 29.40 39.41 -6.69
N GLN A 167 30.49 39.84 -6.04
CA GLN A 167 31.85 39.55 -6.50
C GLN A 167 32.19 38.10 -6.12
N GLY A 168 32.14 37.20 -7.10
CA GLY A 168 32.38 35.77 -6.91
C GLY A 168 31.12 35.05 -6.42
N ASN A 169 30.68 34.06 -7.20
CA ASN A 169 29.39 33.39 -7.02
C ASN A 169 29.58 31.94 -6.55
N SER A 170 30.70 31.59 -5.93
CA SER A 170 30.93 30.22 -5.44
C SER A 170 31.26 30.24 -3.96
N ILE A 171 30.70 29.27 -3.24
CA ILE A 171 31.07 29.01 -1.85
C ILE A 171 32.51 28.47 -1.87
N ARG A 172 33.40 29.12 -1.13
CA ARG A 172 34.80 28.71 -0.96
C ARG A 172 34.96 27.76 0.22
N SER A 173 34.30 28.10 1.32
CA SER A 173 34.31 27.31 2.53
C SER A 173 33.13 27.65 3.42
N ILE A 174 32.83 26.72 4.33
CA ILE A 174 31.94 26.94 5.46
C ILE A 174 32.73 26.79 6.75
N THR A 175 32.39 27.62 7.73
CA THR A 175 32.91 27.52 9.09
C THR A 175 31.81 27.03 10.00
N LEU A 176 32.14 26.04 10.82
CA LEU A 176 31.20 25.32 11.65
C LEU A 176 31.43 25.64 13.13
N ASP A 177 30.34 25.89 13.84
CA ASP A 177 30.33 26.03 15.28
C ASP A 177 30.04 24.66 15.92
N TYR A 178 30.80 24.29 16.94
CA TYR A 178 30.48 23.12 17.77
C TYR A 178 29.35 23.50 18.72
N ALA A 179 28.21 22.87 18.54
CA ALA A 179 26.97 23.20 19.21
C ALA A 179 26.16 21.92 19.45
N PRO A 180 26.60 21.05 20.37
CA PRO A 180 25.90 19.82 20.67
C PRO A 180 24.48 20.11 21.14
N VAL A 181 23.54 19.26 20.69
CA VAL A 181 22.17 19.29 21.21
C VAL A 181 22.14 18.90 22.70
N ASP A 182 21.13 19.39 23.42
CA ASP A 182 20.92 19.06 24.84
C ASP A 182 20.43 17.61 25.07
N GLU A 183 20.23 17.21 26.32
CA GLU A 183 19.80 15.85 26.66
C GLU A 183 18.43 15.44 26.10
N THR A 184 17.64 16.38 25.58
CA THR A 184 16.35 16.14 24.92
C THR A 184 16.45 16.16 23.40
N GLY A 185 17.65 16.38 22.85
CA GLY A 185 17.89 16.56 21.43
C GLY A 185 17.52 17.95 20.90
N CYS A 186 17.28 18.92 21.78
CA CYS A 186 17.02 20.31 21.36
C CYS A 186 18.33 21.00 20.98
N PRO A 187 18.38 21.74 19.86
CA PRO A 187 19.50 22.63 19.58
C PRO A 187 19.73 23.60 20.75
N ILE A 188 20.98 23.93 21.05
CA ILE A 188 21.32 24.92 22.07
C ILE A 188 21.32 26.34 21.45
N PRO A 189 20.96 27.39 22.21
CA PRO A 189 20.88 28.75 21.67
C PRO A 189 22.25 29.26 21.21
N GLU A 190 23.24 29.16 22.08
CA GLU A 190 24.63 29.56 21.81
C GLU A 190 25.51 28.33 21.61
N PRO A 191 26.46 28.36 20.66
CA PRO A 191 27.38 27.25 20.47
C PRO A 191 28.38 27.18 21.63
N GLU A 192 28.85 25.98 21.97
CA GLU A 192 29.90 25.79 22.97
C GLU A 192 31.25 26.31 22.47
N LYS A 193 31.52 26.17 21.18
CA LYS A 193 32.74 26.69 20.53
C LYS A 193 32.42 27.21 19.14
N ARG A 194 32.64 28.51 18.93
CA ARG A 194 32.53 29.14 17.61
C ARG A 194 33.75 28.83 16.74
N ASN A 195 33.54 28.77 15.42
CA ASN A 195 34.60 28.56 14.43
C ASN A 195 35.48 27.33 14.72
N ALA A 196 34.84 26.22 15.08
CA ALA A 196 35.50 25.00 15.49
C ALA A 196 36.19 24.28 14.33
N ILE A 197 35.53 24.23 13.16
CA ILE A 197 35.99 23.51 11.96
C ILE A 197 35.75 24.37 10.72
N THR A 198 36.65 24.32 9.75
CA THR A 198 36.43 24.87 8.41
C THR A 198 36.41 23.74 7.39
N VAL A 199 35.40 23.74 6.51
CA VAL A 199 35.30 22.80 5.39
C VAL A 199 35.32 23.58 4.09
N SER A 200 36.31 23.33 3.25
CA SER A 200 36.39 23.78 1.87
C SER A 200 35.95 22.64 0.95
N ALA A 201 35.13 22.94 -0.05
CA ALA A 201 34.70 21.96 -1.03
C ALA A 201 34.54 22.58 -2.41
N LYS A 202 34.68 21.76 -3.45
CA LYS A 202 34.42 22.19 -4.83
C LYS A 202 32.93 22.39 -5.05
N VAL A 203 32.09 21.49 -4.54
CA VAL A 203 30.63 21.57 -4.59
C VAL A 203 30.03 21.38 -3.19
N PHE A 204 28.99 22.14 -2.89
CA PHE A 204 28.19 22.02 -1.68
C PHE A 204 26.76 21.54 -2.01
N ILE A 205 26.17 20.78 -1.09
CA ILE A 205 24.77 20.35 -1.18
C ILE A 205 24.07 20.70 0.14
N ASP A 206 23.03 21.55 0.09
CA ASP A 206 22.20 21.84 1.26
C ASP A 206 21.01 20.89 1.34
N CYS A 207 21.12 19.93 2.26
CA CYS A 207 20.13 18.92 2.57
C CYS A 207 19.43 19.18 3.92
N SER A 208 19.56 20.38 4.50
CA SER A 208 18.86 20.77 5.73
C SER A 208 17.38 21.09 5.48
N TYR A 209 16.52 20.97 6.50
CA TYR A 209 15.10 21.34 6.38
C TYR A 209 14.90 22.87 6.38
N GLU A 210 15.88 23.59 6.92
CA GLU A 210 15.86 25.04 7.13
C GLU A 210 16.45 25.83 5.95
N GLY A 211 17.38 25.22 5.20
CA GLY A 211 18.07 25.87 4.08
C GLY A 211 19.00 26.99 4.55
N ASP A 212 19.78 26.75 5.60
CA ASP A 212 20.69 27.79 6.14
C ASP A 212 21.88 28.04 5.20
N LEU A 213 22.45 26.99 4.61
CA LEU A 213 23.53 27.16 3.63
C LEU A 213 22.99 27.81 2.35
N LEU A 214 21.78 27.44 1.92
CA LEU A 214 21.02 28.14 0.88
C LEU A 214 20.92 29.64 1.20
N ALA A 215 20.42 30.01 2.39
CA ALA A 215 20.19 31.40 2.74
C ALA A 215 21.48 32.23 2.91
N MET A 216 22.55 31.60 3.40
CA MET A 216 23.85 32.23 3.62
C MET A 216 24.73 32.24 2.36
N SER A 217 24.40 31.44 1.34
CA SER A 217 25.10 31.47 0.04
C SER A 217 24.72 32.69 -0.83
N GLY A 218 23.63 33.38 -0.51
CA GLY A 218 23.12 34.51 -1.30
C GLY A 218 22.09 34.16 -2.36
N VAL A 219 21.75 32.88 -2.50
CA VAL A 219 20.73 32.42 -3.46
C VAL A 219 19.36 32.99 -3.10
N SER A 220 18.54 33.25 -4.12
CA SER A 220 17.15 33.71 -3.93
C SER A 220 16.30 32.64 -3.26
N TYR A 221 15.54 33.03 -2.23
CA TYR A 221 14.61 32.14 -1.52
C TYR A 221 13.35 32.88 -1.05
N THR A 222 12.33 32.09 -0.71
CA THR A 222 11.04 32.53 -0.19
C THR A 222 10.64 31.67 1.03
N TRP A 223 9.65 32.12 1.81
CA TRP A 223 9.01 31.36 2.88
C TRP A 223 7.56 31.84 3.05
N GLY A 224 6.79 31.14 3.89
CA GLY A 224 5.37 31.41 4.04
C GLY A 224 4.56 30.93 2.83
N ARG A 225 3.49 31.64 2.51
CA ARG A 225 2.47 31.29 1.50
C ARG A 225 2.31 32.43 0.51
N GLU A 226 2.50 32.14 -0.77
CA GLU A 226 2.29 33.10 -1.85
C GLU A 226 0.79 33.35 -2.09
N SER A 227 0.45 34.49 -2.71
CA SER A 227 -0.94 34.77 -3.13
C SER A 227 -1.31 33.96 -4.38
N ARG A 228 -2.61 33.89 -4.70
CA ARG A 228 -3.10 33.25 -5.93
C ARG A 228 -2.48 33.83 -7.18
N GLU A 229 -2.32 35.14 -7.22
CA GLU A 229 -1.82 35.89 -8.37
C GLU A 229 -0.32 35.64 -8.60
N HIS A 230 0.43 35.29 -7.56
CA HIS A 230 1.88 35.20 -7.62
C HIS A 230 2.39 34.17 -8.63
N TYR A 231 1.80 32.97 -8.62
CA TYR A 231 2.12 31.88 -9.56
C TYR A 231 0.92 31.46 -10.42
N ASP A 232 -0.19 32.20 -10.33
CA ASP A 232 -1.48 31.83 -10.93
C ASP A 232 -1.91 30.42 -10.45
N GLU A 233 -1.98 30.30 -9.12
CA GLU A 233 -2.35 29.08 -8.41
C GLU A 233 -3.67 29.30 -7.71
N SER A 234 -4.75 28.72 -8.24
CA SER A 234 -6.08 28.80 -7.62
C SER A 234 -6.08 28.34 -6.16
N LEU A 235 -5.12 27.46 -5.81
CA LEU A 235 -5.02 26.88 -4.51
C LEU A 235 -4.21 27.68 -3.49
N ALA A 236 -3.47 28.69 -3.92
CA ALA A 236 -2.56 29.45 -3.07
C ALA A 236 -3.27 30.47 -2.17
N GLY A 237 -2.47 31.06 -1.27
CA GLY A 237 -2.87 32.08 -0.33
C GLY A 237 -3.68 31.60 0.87
N VAL A 238 -4.26 32.59 1.56
CA VAL A 238 -5.18 32.41 2.69
C VAL A 238 -6.38 31.59 2.26
N ARG A 239 -6.76 30.62 3.10
CA ARG A 239 -7.92 29.73 2.90
C ARG A 239 -8.99 29.94 3.95
N PRO A 240 -10.23 29.44 3.76
CA PRO A 240 -11.22 29.46 4.83
C PRO A 240 -10.72 28.67 6.04
N SER A 241 -11.23 28.98 7.23
CA SER A 241 -10.95 28.19 8.42
C SER A 241 -11.45 26.76 8.26
N LEU A 242 -10.65 25.79 8.69
CA LEU A 242 -11.02 24.37 8.68
C LEU A 242 -12.17 24.11 9.65
N TRP A 243 -12.11 24.74 10.83
CA TRP A 243 -13.11 24.62 11.89
C TRP A 243 -13.37 25.98 12.52
N VAL A 244 -14.62 26.23 12.86
CA VAL A 244 -15.03 27.32 13.77
C VAL A 244 -15.72 26.65 14.94
N HIS A 245 -15.04 26.60 16.08
CA HIS A 245 -15.52 25.97 17.30
C HIS A 245 -16.38 26.96 18.08
N ASP A 246 -17.52 26.49 18.61
CA ASP A 246 -18.41 27.31 19.43
C ASP A 246 -17.82 27.54 20.83
N ILE A 247 -16.68 28.20 20.88
CA ILE A 247 -15.89 28.51 22.07
C ILE A 247 -15.60 30.00 22.03
N ASP A 248 -15.94 30.69 23.12
CA ASP A 248 -15.63 32.10 23.30
C ASP A 248 -14.10 32.29 23.42
N PRO A 249 -13.48 33.17 22.60
CA PRO A 249 -12.04 33.36 22.57
C PRO A 249 -11.53 34.39 23.59
N TYR A 250 -12.40 35.07 24.33
CA TYR A 250 -12.05 36.20 25.16
C TYR A 250 -11.87 35.82 26.63
N VAL A 251 -10.98 36.51 27.35
CA VAL A 251 -10.70 36.26 28.77
C VAL A 251 -12.00 36.33 29.59
N GLU A 252 -12.77 37.40 29.42
CA GLU A 252 -14.16 37.51 29.88
C GLU A 252 -15.12 37.17 28.72
N PRO A 253 -15.97 36.12 28.85
CA PRO A 253 -16.87 35.72 27.77
C PRO A 253 -17.77 36.86 27.28
N GLY A 254 -17.85 37.01 25.96
CA GLY A 254 -18.63 38.04 25.26
C GLY A 254 -18.00 39.42 25.22
N LYS A 255 -16.79 39.61 25.78
CA LYS A 255 -16.13 40.93 25.90
C LYS A 255 -14.78 40.97 25.20
N PRO A 256 -14.73 41.43 23.93
CA PRO A 256 -13.48 41.57 23.18
C PRO A 256 -12.39 42.40 23.87
N GLU A 257 -12.79 43.41 24.64
CA GLU A 257 -11.92 44.30 25.39
C GLU A 257 -11.14 43.60 26.52
N SER A 258 -11.55 42.40 26.93
CA SER A 258 -10.86 41.61 27.95
C SER A 258 -9.59 40.92 27.45
N GLY A 259 -9.34 40.98 26.14
CA GLY A 259 -8.22 40.28 25.49
C GLY A 259 -8.53 38.83 25.16
N LEU A 260 -7.60 38.17 24.46
CA LEU A 260 -7.75 36.77 24.03
C LEU A 260 -7.22 35.80 25.07
N ILE A 261 -7.83 34.62 25.14
CA ILE A 261 -7.30 33.51 25.93
C ILE A 261 -6.01 32.95 25.30
N PRO A 262 -5.11 32.33 26.08
CA PRO A 262 -3.84 31.82 25.56
C PRO A 262 -3.98 30.89 24.35
N PHE A 263 -2.97 30.92 23.48
CA PHE A 263 -2.89 30.21 22.19
C PHE A 263 -3.90 30.63 21.11
N VAL A 264 -4.82 31.57 21.39
CA VAL A 264 -5.57 32.27 20.34
C VAL A 264 -4.77 33.49 19.90
N GLN A 265 -4.43 33.55 18.62
CA GLN A 265 -3.56 34.59 18.08
C GLN A 265 -4.38 35.85 17.78
N ASP A 266 -3.89 36.99 18.26
CA ASP A 266 -4.37 38.31 17.86
C ASP A 266 -3.80 38.66 16.48
N ARG A 267 -4.26 37.94 15.45
CA ARG A 267 -3.87 38.19 14.07
C ARG A 267 -5.09 38.32 13.18
N LYS A 268 -5.05 39.30 12.29
CA LYS A 268 -6.05 39.46 11.23
C LYS A 268 -5.70 38.55 10.06
N ILE A 269 -6.63 37.68 9.69
CA ILE A 269 -6.51 36.86 8.50
C ILE A 269 -6.79 37.71 7.26
N GLY A 270 -5.90 37.63 6.26
CA GLY A 270 -6.05 38.35 4.99
C GLY A 270 -7.25 37.86 4.15
N PRO A 271 -7.62 38.57 3.07
CA PRO A 271 -8.66 38.12 2.16
C PRO A 271 -8.35 36.74 1.55
N LEU A 272 -9.39 35.97 1.20
CA LEU A 272 -9.22 34.67 0.55
C LEU A 272 -8.30 34.75 -0.68
N GLY A 273 -7.21 34.00 -0.67
CA GLY A 273 -6.22 33.97 -1.75
C GLY A 273 -5.06 34.98 -1.62
N SER A 274 -5.06 35.87 -0.63
CA SER A 274 -3.92 36.75 -0.35
C SER A 274 -2.72 35.97 0.20
N ALA A 275 -1.52 36.51 0.12
CA ALA A 275 -0.34 35.92 0.75
C ALA A 275 -0.45 35.91 2.30
N ASP A 276 0.32 35.04 2.95
CA ASP A 276 0.46 34.97 4.42
C ASP A 276 1.91 34.58 4.79
N ALA A 277 2.45 35.13 5.86
CA ALA A 277 3.80 34.82 6.33
C ALA A 277 3.90 33.42 6.98
N LEU A 278 2.80 32.92 7.57
CA LEU A 278 2.77 31.61 8.21
C LEU A 278 2.79 30.49 7.17
N SER A 279 3.62 29.47 7.42
CA SER A 279 3.67 28.25 6.61
C SER A 279 2.64 27.22 7.10
N MET A 280 3.07 25.98 7.39
CA MET A 280 2.27 24.95 8.05
C MET A 280 2.74 24.81 9.50
N GLY A 281 1.84 24.51 10.44
CA GLY A 281 2.21 24.30 11.84
C GLY A 281 3.27 23.19 12.02
N TYR A 282 4.09 23.29 13.07
CA TYR A 282 5.12 22.29 13.39
C TYR A 282 4.70 21.37 14.55
N CYS A 283 5.33 20.21 14.66
CA CYS A 283 5.10 19.27 15.77
C CYS A 283 6.24 18.27 15.92
N PHE A 284 6.29 17.56 17.04
CA PHE A 284 6.99 16.28 17.10
C PHE A 284 6.05 15.12 16.77
N ARG A 285 6.63 14.04 16.25
CA ARG A 285 5.95 12.75 16.09
C ARG A 285 6.39 11.81 17.21
N TYR A 286 5.69 11.91 18.34
CA TYR A 286 5.98 11.13 19.54
C TYR A 286 5.61 9.65 19.39
N GLU A 287 6.38 8.79 20.05
CA GLU A 287 6.02 7.38 20.28
C GLU A 287 5.68 7.16 21.76
N PHE A 288 4.43 6.80 22.04
CA PHE A 288 3.93 6.60 23.40
C PHE A 288 3.74 5.13 23.76
N ASP A 289 3.92 4.82 25.03
CA ASP A 289 3.51 3.59 25.70
C ASP A 289 2.40 3.91 26.71
N MET A 290 1.27 3.20 26.60
CA MET A 290 0.06 3.39 27.41
C MET A 290 -0.07 2.35 28.54
N SER A 291 0.95 1.51 28.75
CA SER A 291 1.02 0.52 29.84
C SER A 291 1.51 1.12 31.16
N GLY A 292 2.09 2.32 31.13
CA GLY A 292 2.77 2.95 32.27
C GLY A 292 4.18 2.42 32.55
N LYS A 293 4.74 1.57 31.68
CA LYS A 293 6.07 0.95 31.85
C LYS A 293 7.19 1.62 31.02
N GLY A 294 6.85 2.64 30.24
CA GLY A 294 7.79 3.35 29.38
C GLY A 294 8.73 4.28 30.14
N ILE A 295 9.25 5.29 29.45
CA ILE A 295 10.01 6.39 30.05
C ILE A 295 8.98 7.44 30.54
N PRO A 296 8.98 7.82 31.83
CA PRO A 296 8.04 8.83 32.33
C PRO A 296 8.17 10.15 31.57
N ILE A 297 7.03 10.75 31.21
CA ILE A 297 7.00 12.15 30.76
C ILE A 297 7.31 13.01 31.98
N PRO A 298 8.26 13.96 31.91
CA PRO A 298 8.59 14.85 33.02
C PRO A 298 7.35 15.59 33.54
N GLU A 299 7.34 15.93 34.82
CA GLU A 299 6.36 16.89 35.35
C GLU A 299 6.79 18.32 34.95
N PRO A 300 5.83 19.24 34.74
CA PRO A 300 6.13 20.59 34.29
C PRO A 300 6.95 21.35 35.33
N THR A 301 7.95 22.08 34.85
CA THR A 301 8.68 23.07 35.65
C THR A 301 7.88 24.36 35.82
N ASN A 302 7.19 24.78 34.75
CA ASN A 302 6.32 25.95 34.69
C ASN A 302 4.97 25.56 34.09
N TYR A 303 3.95 25.36 34.93
CA TYR A 303 2.58 25.08 34.49
C TYR A 303 1.66 26.23 34.86
N ASP A 304 1.08 26.88 33.85
CA ASP A 304 0.00 27.84 34.02
C ASP A 304 -1.33 27.18 33.62
N PRO A 305 -2.24 26.92 34.58
CA PRO A 305 -3.56 26.40 34.27
C PRO A 305 -4.35 27.28 33.28
N ALA A 306 -4.11 28.60 33.21
CA ALA A 306 -4.81 29.50 32.30
C ALA A 306 -4.54 29.19 30.82
N GLU A 307 -3.39 28.59 30.49
CA GLU A 307 -3.05 28.15 29.12
C GLU A 307 -4.05 27.13 28.54
N PHE A 308 -4.77 26.42 29.41
CA PHE A 308 -5.69 25.36 29.02
C PHE A 308 -7.17 25.80 29.04
N GLU A 309 -7.43 27.11 29.12
CA GLU A 309 -8.79 27.65 29.18
C GLU A 309 -9.64 27.32 27.95
N VAL A 310 -9.03 27.34 26.75
CA VAL A 310 -9.67 26.87 25.50
C VAL A 310 -10.26 25.47 25.69
N TYR A 311 -9.50 24.57 26.31
CA TYR A 311 -9.89 23.18 26.51
C TYR A 311 -10.93 23.01 27.62
N ARG A 312 -10.84 23.79 28.70
CA ARG A 312 -11.88 23.80 29.75
C ARG A 312 -13.23 24.20 29.17
N ARG A 313 -13.27 25.28 28.40
CA ARG A 313 -14.50 25.75 27.75
C ARG A 313 -15.05 24.69 26.80
N ALA A 314 -14.20 24.10 25.98
CA ALA A 314 -14.60 23.02 25.09
C ALA A 314 -15.25 21.84 25.83
N VAL A 315 -14.63 21.37 26.92
CA VAL A 315 -15.17 20.25 27.73
C VAL A 315 -16.47 20.63 28.44
N ARG A 316 -16.53 21.83 29.03
CA ARG A 316 -17.73 22.35 29.72
C ARG A 316 -18.92 22.45 28.77
N ASP A 317 -18.69 22.95 27.56
CA ASP A 317 -19.74 23.30 26.60
C ASP A 317 -20.08 22.17 25.63
N GLY A 318 -19.44 21.00 25.75
CA GLY A 318 -19.76 19.87 24.89
C GLY A 318 -19.13 19.95 23.48
N VAL A 319 -18.13 20.81 23.27
CA VAL A 319 -17.49 21.05 21.97
C VAL A 319 -16.38 20.04 21.69
N ASP A 320 -16.48 19.32 20.57
CA ASP A 320 -15.43 18.39 20.14
C ASP A 320 -14.23 19.11 19.53
N ILE A 321 -13.11 19.01 20.23
CA ILE A 321 -11.79 19.58 19.88
C ILE A 321 -10.73 18.48 19.62
N PHE A 322 -11.14 17.20 19.61
CA PHE A 322 -10.27 16.02 19.52
C PHE A 322 -10.47 15.19 18.26
N SER A 323 -11.57 15.35 17.51
CA SER A 323 -11.82 14.57 16.31
C SER A 323 -11.39 15.27 15.02
N SER A 324 -10.91 14.48 14.06
CA SER A 324 -10.30 14.98 12.83
C SER A 324 -11.25 15.07 11.63
N ARG A 325 -12.54 14.67 11.76
CA ARG A 325 -13.41 14.53 10.57
C ARG A 325 -14.90 14.89 10.65
N LYS A 326 -15.49 15.32 11.77
CA LYS A 326 -16.84 15.95 11.79
C LYS A 326 -17.00 16.76 13.08
N MET A 327 -17.56 17.98 13.02
CA MET A 327 -18.15 18.59 14.22
C MET A 327 -19.21 17.62 14.76
N ARG A 328 -18.95 17.00 15.90
CA ARG A 328 -19.90 16.16 16.63
C ARG A 328 -20.12 16.80 18.00
N THR A 329 -21.37 16.97 18.40
CA THR A 329 -21.76 17.66 19.64
C THR A 329 -21.67 16.79 20.89
N THR A 330 -20.79 15.76 20.93
CA THR A 330 -20.73 14.83 22.06
C THR A 330 -19.30 14.47 22.47
N LEU A 331 -18.82 15.07 23.57
CA LEU A 331 -17.59 14.66 24.27
C LEU A 331 -17.67 13.22 24.84
N ASP A 332 -18.84 12.60 24.91
CA ASP A 332 -19.00 11.20 25.34
C ASP A 332 -18.21 10.22 24.45
N LYS A 333 -17.83 10.69 23.26
CA LYS A 333 -17.00 10.00 22.26
C LYS A 333 -15.63 10.65 22.11
N ILE A 334 -14.96 11.10 23.19
CA ILE A 334 -13.51 11.37 23.12
C ILE A 334 -12.87 10.13 22.49
N THR A 335 -12.51 10.24 21.22
CA THR A 335 -11.88 9.20 20.43
C THR A 335 -10.42 9.18 20.82
N VAL A 336 -10.14 8.80 22.08
CA VAL A 336 -8.81 8.33 22.44
C VAL A 336 -8.62 7.06 21.61
N GLN A 337 -7.77 7.14 20.59
CA GLN A 337 -7.43 5.95 19.83
C GLN A 337 -6.87 4.94 20.82
N LYS A 338 -7.24 3.65 20.68
CA LYS A 338 -6.84 2.58 21.62
C LYS A 338 -5.32 2.49 21.90
N ARG A 339 -4.49 3.26 21.21
CA ARG A 339 -3.01 3.21 21.24
C ARG A 339 -2.31 4.58 21.38
N ALA A 340 -3.02 5.70 21.54
CA ALA A 340 -2.37 7.03 21.61
C ALA A 340 -3.08 7.98 22.61
N PRO A 341 -2.34 8.92 23.25
CA PRO A 341 -2.94 9.98 24.05
C PRO A 341 -3.79 10.95 23.19
N PHE A 342 -4.55 11.81 23.87
CA PHE A 342 -5.37 12.84 23.22
C PHE A 342 -4.52 13.99 22.64
N VAL A 343 -3.27 14.14 23.10
CA VAL A 343 -2.25 15.06 22.54
C VAL A 343 -1.10 14.21 22.00
N GLY A 344 -0.93 14.21 20.69
CA GLY A 344 0.10 13.43 19.99
C GLY A 344 -0.32 12.04 19.50
N GLY A 345 0.33 11.60 18.42
CA GLY A 345 -0.02 10.42 17.62
C GLY A 345 -0.24 10.76 16.14
N ALA A 346 -0.17 9.76 15.25
CA ALA A 346 -0.23 9.97 13.79
C ALA A 346 -1.52 10.69 13.29
N GLN A 347 -2.60 10.66 14.08
CA GLN A 347 -3.95 11.09 13.67
C GLN A 347 -4.52 12.31 14.42
N SER A 348 -3.77 12.98 15.31
CA SER A 348 -4.26 14.15 16.10
C SER A 348 -3.78 15.52 15.59
N ASN A 349 -3.07 15.56 14.46
CA ASN A 349 -2.34 16.75 14.01
C ASN A 349 -3.19 17.89 13.40
N ARG A 350 -4.51 17.71 13.22
CA ARG A 350 -5.47 18.69 12.62
C ARG A 350 -6.53 19.17 13.62
N ASN A 351 -6.42 18.74 14.85
CA ASN A 351 -7.34 19.05 15.94
C ASN A 351 -6.98 20.41 16.55
N LEU A 352 -7.94 21.05 17.23
CA LEU A 352 -7.65 22.21 18.08
C LEU A 352 -6.76 21.81 19.28
N MET A 353 -7.00 20.62 19.86
CA MET A 353 -6.08 19.98 20.82
C MET A 353 -5.34 18.82 20.14
N GLY A 354 -4.07 19.05 19.77
CA GLY A 354 -3.23 18.10 19.04
C GLY A 354 -1.74 18.28 19.34
N SER A 355 -0.86 17.54 18.64
CA SER A 355 0.60 17.72 18.75
C SER A 355 1.14 18.91 17.96
N THR A 356 0.35 19.44 17.02
CA THR A 356 0.74 20.60 16.22
C THR A 356 0.25 21.85 16.92
N VAL A 357 1.18 22.75 17.26
CA VAL A 357 0.84 24.04 17.86
C VAL A 357 0.89 25.08 16.76
N TYR A 358 -0.29 25.59 16.38
CA TYR A 358 -0.41 26.43 15.20
C TYR A 358 0.06 27.86 15.48
N GLY A 359 0.79 28.42 14.52
CA GLY A 359 1.14 29.83 14.54
C GLY A 359 2.30 30.21 15.47
N CYS A 360 2.89 29.24 16.18
CA CYS A 360 4.03 29.45 17.06
C CYS A 360 5.39 29.28 16.36
N ASN A 361 5.39 29.07 15.03
CA ASN A 361 6.59 28.78 14.25
C ASN A 361 6.90 29.81 13.14
N ASP A 362 6.27 31.00 13.18
CA ASP A 362 6.48 32.07 12.19
C ASP A 362 7.95 32.48 12.07
N ASP A 363 8.59 32.66 13.23
CA ASP A 363 9.99 33.11 13.29
C ASP A 363 10.98 31.99 12.96
N TYR A 364 10.57 30.72 12.87
CA TYR A 364 11.50 29.60 12.75
C TYR A 364 12.34 29.63 11.45
N PRO A 365 11.76 29.87 10.25
CA PRO A 365 12.51 29.80 9.01
C PRO A 365 13.71 30.74 8.99
N ASN A 366 13.56 31.99 9.47
CA ASN A 366 14.65 32.99 9.50
C ASN A 366 15.20 33.29 10.89
N GLY A 367 14.73 32.58 11.92
CA GLY A 367 15.20 32.74 13.29
C GLY A 367 16.64 32.27 13.45
N ASP A 368 17.36 32.96 14.33
CA ASP A 368 18.63 32.49 14.84
C ASP A 368 18.47 31.22 15.67
N TRP A 369 19.59 30.64 16.09
CA TRP A 369 19.58 29.42 16.88
C TRP A 369 18.88 29.59 18.23
N ALA A 370 18.96 30.77 18.86
CA ALA A 370 18.23 31.05 20.09
C ALA A 370 16.71 31.01 19.87
N THR A 371 16.23 31.61 18.78
CA THR A 371 14.83 31.59 18.38
C THR A 371 14.35 30.18 18.07
N ARG A 372 15.13 29.40 17.31
CA ARG A 372 14.80 28.02 16.98
C ARG A 372 14.79 27.11 18.21
N SER A 373 15.77 27.24 19.12
CA SER A 373 15.79 26.55 20.42
C SER A 373 14.55 26.85 21.25
N ARG A 374 14.17 28.13 21.35
CA ARG A 374 12.96 28.55 22.07
C ARG A 374 11.71 27.89 21.49
N ILE A 375 11.57 27.90 20.17
CA ILE A 375 10.42 27.28 19.48
C ILE A 375 10.42 25.76 19.70
N TRP A 376 11.58 25.11 19.64
CA TRP A 376 11.73 23.67 19.89
C TRP A 376 11.31 23.29 21.32
N LYS A 377 11.83 24.02 22.32
CA LYS A 377 11.46 23.84 23.74
C LYS A 377 10.00 24.08 24.00
N PHE A 378 9.42 25.11 23.40
CA PHE A 378 7.99 25.39 23.50
C PHE A 378 7.14 24.18 23.08
N HIS A 379 7.50 23.47 22.00
CA HIS A 379 6.75 22.27 21.58
C HIS A 379 6.91 21.10 22.57
N GLN A 380 8.07 20.97 23.23
CA GLN A 380 8.28 19.96 24.28
C GLN A 380 7.46 20.29 25.54
N GLU A 381 7.52 21.54 25.99
CA GLU A 381 6.78 22.05 27.15
C GLU A 381 5.27 21.96 26.94
N PHE A 382 4.78 22.28 25.75
CA PHE A 382 3.36 22.15 25.43
C PHE A 382 2.83 20.72 25.60
N LEU A 383 3.61 19.69 25.23
CA LEU A 383 3.25 18.29 25.49
C LEU A 383 3.21 18.01 26.99
N ILE A 384 4.24 18.42 27.74
CA ILE A 384 4.33 18.20 29.19
C ILE A 384 3.12 18.84 29.89
N ASN A 385 2.87 20.11 29.62
CA ASN A 385 1.77 20.88 30.20
C ASN A 385 0.41 20.27 29.83
N SER A 386 0.26 19.79 28.58
CA SER A 386 -0.98 19.14 28.14
C SER A 386 -1.27 17.82 28.86
N ILE A 387 -0.26 16.98 29.07
CA ILE A 387 -0.40 15.74 29.83
C ILE A 387 -0.65 16.04 31.31
N HIS A 388 0.00 17.06 31.87
CA HIS A 388 -0.23 17.49 33.23
C HIS A 388 -1.66 18.00 33.44
N PHE A 389 -2.15 18.92 32.60
CA PHE A 389 -3.54 19.38 32.59
C PHE A 389 -4.53 18.21 32.59
N ALA A 390 -4.29 17.22 31.73
CA ALA A 390 -5.16 16.06 31.62
C ALA A 390 -5.15 15.15 32.85
N LYS A 391 -4.05 15.10 33.60
CA LYS A 391 -3.94 14.36 34.86
C LYS A 391 -4.66 15.10 36.00
N THR A 392 -4.48 16.42 36.09
CA THR A 392 -4.75 17.19 37.31
C THR A 392 -6.01 18.05 37.27
N ASP A 393 -6.44 18.52 36.10
CA ASP A 393 -7.53 19.50 36.01
C ASP A 393 -8.89 18.90 36.37
N PRO A 394 -9.70 19.52 37.25
CA PRO A 394 -11.02 19.01 37.62
C PRO A 394 -11.96 18.79 36.43
N MET A 395 -11.89 19.63 35.39
CA MET A 395 -12.71 19.55 34.19
C MET A 395 -12.28 18.43 33.25
N ALA A 396 -11.06 17.91 33.35
CA ALA A 396 -10.60 16.85 32.46
C ALA A 396 -11.47 15.56 32.62
N PRO A 397 -12.05 15.03 31.53
CA PRO A 397 -12.94 13.87 31.59
C PRO A 397 -12.26 12.62 32.17
N LYS A 398 -13.02 11.76 32.87
CA LYS A 398 -12.47 10.57 33.54
C LYS A 398 -11.62 9.68 32.63
N ARG A 399 -12.05 9.48 31.37
CA ARG A 399 -11.29 8.70 30.38
C ARG A 399 -9.96 9.38 30.02
N MET A 400 -9.95 10.70 29.87
CA MET A 400 -8.75 11.48 29.55
C MET A 400 -7.72 11.38 30.70
N LYS A 401 -8.17 11.59 31.94
CA LYS A 401 -7.36 11.39 33.17
C LYS A 401 -6.72 10.00 33.23
N GLN A 402 -7.53 8.95 33.04
CA GLN A 402 -7.06 7.57 33.08
C GLN A 402 -6.01 7.24 32.02
N HIS A 403 -6.09 7.85 30.83
CA HIS A 403 -5.07 7.68 29.80
C HIS A 403 -3.80 8.47 30.15
N ALA A 404 -3.94 9.74 30.54
CA ALA A 404 -2.83 10.62 30.88
C ALA A 404 -1.97 10.06 32.03
N LEU A 405 -2.60 9.43 33.04
CA LEU A 405 -1.90 8.75 34.15
C LEU A 405 -1.06 7.54 33.71
N LYS A 406 -1.34 6.96 32.54
CA LYS A 406 -0.62 5.80 31.99
C LYS A 406 0.29 6.16 30.82
N THR A 407 0.25 7.39 30.34
CA THR A 407 1.04 7.85 29.19
C THR A 407 2.50 8.00 29.59
N THR A 408 3.35 7.26 28.91
CA THR A 408 4.82 7.32 29.01
C THR A 408 5.40 7.36 27.59
N PHE A 409 6.63 7.81 27.41
CA PHE A 409 7.33 7.61 26.13
C PHE A 409 7.68 6.14 25.94
N ARG A 410 7.64 5.66 24.70
CA ARG A 410 8.02 4.30 24.36
C ARG A 410 9.54 4.11 24.50
N ARG A 411 9.97 3.03 25.15
CA ARG A 411 11.39 2.63 25.18
C ARG A 411 11.84 2.04 23.85
N GLY A 412 13.10 2.29 23.50
CA GLY A 412 13.79 1.82 22.29
C GLY A 412 14.04 2.90 21.24
N PRO A 413 13.00 3.60 20.73
CA PRO A 413 13.18 4.55 19.62
C PRO A 413 14.03 5.80 19.92
N PHE A 414 13.99 6.31 21.15
CA PHE A 414 14.58 7.61 21.54
C PHE A 414 15.12 7.57 22.98
N ASP A 415 15.70 6.45 23.40
CA ASP A 415 16.16 6.29 24.79
C ASP A 415 17.30 7.28 25.12
N GLU A 416 18.11 7.62 24.12
CA GLU A 416 19.25 8.54 24.23
C GLU A 416 18.86 10.00 24.51
N THR A 417 17.60 10.36 24.26
CA THR A 417 17.05 11.71 24.50
C THR A 417 15.96 11.67 25.59
N GLY A 418 15.92 10.62 26.41
CA GLY A 418 14.88 10.48 27.45
C GLY A 418 13.46 10.30 26.89
N GLY A 419 13.33 9.81 25.65
CA GLY A 419 12.06 9.57 24.96
C GLY A 419 11.65 10.66 23.95
N TRP A 420 12.39 11.77 23.86
CA TRP A 420 12.09 12.87 22.93
C TRP A 420 12.53 12.55 21.50
N PRO A 421 11.66 12.70 20.48
CA PRO A 421 12.11 12.54 19.10
C PRO A 421 13.24 13.53 18.76
N SER A 422 14.25 13.06 18.03
CA SER A 422 15.46 13.84 17.73
C SER A 422 15.27 14.94 16.68
N GLN A 423 14.09 15.04 16.05
CA GLN A 423 13.81 16.01 14.99
C GLN A 423 12.42 16.65 15.17
N LEU A 424 12.37 17.98 15.23
CA LEU A 424 11.13 18.73 15.08
C LEU A 424 10.65 18.61 13.64
N TYR A 425 9.37 18.28 13.45
CA TYR A 425 8.80 18.14 12.12
C TYR A 425 8.54 19.51 11.49
N VAL A 426 9.61 20.07 10.92
CA VAL A 426 9.59 21.28 10.08
C VAL A 426 8.95 20.91 8.76
N ARG A 427 7.64 21.16 8.62
CA ARG A 427 6.90 20.82 7.39
C ARG A 427 7.32 21.70 6.20
N GLN A 428 7.69 22.96 6.47
CA GLN A 428 8.13 23.92 5.46
C GLN A 428 8.79 25.13 6.12
N ALA A 429 10.08 25.33 5.86
CA ALA A 429 10.80 26.55 6.17
C ALA A 429 11.05 27.36 4.88
N ARG A 430 12.31 27.54 4.49
CA ARG A 430 12.70 28.24 3.26
C ARG A 430 12.54 27.35 2.03
N ARG A 431 12.32 27.98 0.89
CA ARG A 431 12.29 27.35 -0.44
C ARG A 431 13.11 28.19 -1.39
N MET A 432 14.01 27.56 -2.15
CA MET A 432 14.79 28.23 -3.19
C MET A 432 13.86 28.83 -4.26
N VAL A 433 14.26 29.91 -4.91
CA VAL A 433 13.56 30.45 -6.08
C VAL A 433 14.52 30.39 -7.26
N SER A 434 14.42 29.34 -8.07
CA SER A 434 15.32 29.07 -9.20
C SER A 434 14.75 29.57 -10.54
N SER A 435 15.29 29.09 -11.66
CA SER A 435 14.77 29.26 -13.02
C SER A 435 13.51 28.42 -13.27
N TYR A 436 13.33 27.33 -12.50
CA TYR A 436 12.09 26.57 -12.46
C TYR A 436 11.55 26.51 -11.03
N VAL A 437 10.29 26.88 -10.85
CA VAL A 437 9.56 26.75 -9.59
C VAL A 437 8.49 25.69 -9.82
N VAL A 438 8.49 24.61 -9.06
CA VAL A 438 7.40 23.63 -9.10
C VAL A 438 6.12 24.26 -8.52
N THR A 439 5.02 24.20 -9.26
CA THR A 439 3.74 24.85 -8.94
C THR A 439 2.57 23.88 -9.00
N GLN A 440 1.38 24.34 -8.62
CA GLN A 440 0.11 23.65 -8.80
C GLN A 440 -0.07 23.13 -10.23
N LYS A 441 0.42 23.85 -11.25
CA LYS A 441 0.29 23.45 -12.66
C LYS A 441 1.04 22.14 -12.96
N ASP A 442 2.15 21.89 -12.28
CA ASP A 442 2.88 20.62 -12.35
C ASP A 442 2.10 19.47 -11.74
N LEU A 443 1.53 19.69 -10.56
CA LEU A 443 0.67 18.72 -9.86
C LEU A 443 -0.62 18.43 -10.65
N GLU A 444 -1.12 19.39 -11.43
CA GLU A 444 -2.26 19.23 -12.35
C GLU A 444 -1.89 18.49 -13.65
N GLY A 445 -0.61 18.27 -13.91
CA GLY A 445 -0.15 17.67 -15.15
C GLY A 445 -0.36 18.56 -16.38
N LYS A 446 -0.41 19.89 -16.18
CA LYS A 446 -0.48 20.91 -17.24
C LYS A 446 0.88 21.30 -17.80
N THR A 447 1.96 20.92 -17.12
CA THR A 447 3.34 21.12 -17.55
C THR A 447 4.01 19.77 -17.83
N GLU A 448 5.09 19.85 -18.60
CA GLU A 448 5.99 18.74 -18.92
C GLU A 448 7.42 19.27 -18.93
N PRO A 449 8.02 19.54 -17.75
CA PRO A 449 9.34 20.13 -17.71
C PRO A 449 10.37 19.16 -18.32
N PRO A 450 11.23 19.64 -19.24
CA PRO A 450 12.38 18.86 -19.69
C PRO A 450 13.35 18.74 -18.50
N HIS A 451 14.21 17.73 -18.49
CA HIS A 451 15.23 17.53 -17.44
C HIS A 451 14.76 16.96 -16.10
N THR A 452 13.83 16.01 -16.10
CA THR A 452 13.36 15.34 -14.85
C THR A 452 14.49 14.62 -14.11
N VAL A 453 14.62 14.89 -12.81
CA VAL A 453 15.58 14.22 -11.90
C VAL A 453 14.92 13.52 -10.70
N ALA A 454 13.60 13.70 -10.54
CA ALA A 454 12.78 12.89 -9.66
C ALA A 454 11.30 12.94 -10.09
N LEU A 455 10.54 11.93 -9.66
CA LEU A 455 9.09 11.99 -9.63
C LEU A 455 8.62 12.14 -8.17
N ALA A 456 7.64 13.01 -7.94
CA ALA A 456 6.88 13.07 -6.71
C ALA A 456 5.44 12.65 -6.98
N ALA A 457 4.76 12.09 -5.98
CA ALA A 457 3.44 11.50 -6.21
C ALA A 457 2.48 11.58 -5.01
N TYR A 458 2.62 12.62 -4.20
CA TYR A 458 1.67 12.91 -3.13
C TYR A 458 0.62 13.94 -3.57
N GLY A 459 -0.51 13.99 -2.89
CA GLY A 459 -1.51 15.04 -3.14
C GLY A 459 -1.17 16.31 -2.38
N VAL A 460 -1.83 17.43 -2.72
CA VAL A 460 -1.76 18.66 -1.92
C VAL A 460 -2.23 18.35 -0.49
N ASP A 461 -1.32 18.45 0.47
CA ASP A 461 -1.55 18.16 1.89
C ASP A 461 -1.18 19.37 2.75
N ASP A 462 -2.05 20.36 2.68
CA ASP A 462 -1.96 21.61 3.43
C ASP A 462 -2.44 21.40 4.88
N TRP A 463 -1.65 21.86 5.85
CA TRP A 463 -1.95 21.75 7.27
C TRP A 463 -2.37 23.09 7.86
N PRO A 464 -3.22 23.11 8.91
CA PRO A 464 -3.57 24.35 9.58
C PRO A 464 -2.33 25.06 10.11
N TYR A 465 -2.43 26.38 10.20
CA TYR A 465 -1.29 27.24 10.47
C TYR A 465 -1.54 28.30 11.53
N ALA A 466 -2.79 28.56 11.91
CA ALA A 466 -3.12 29.52 12.95
C ALA A 466 -4.40 29.13 13.73
N VAL A 467 -4.54 29.68 14.94
CA VAL A 467 -5.79 29.69 15.72
C VAL A 467 -6.16 31.14 15.97
N VAL A 468 -7.32 31.57 15.49
CA VAL A 468 -7.72 32.99 15.47
C VAL A 468 -9.16 33.17 15.90
N VAL A 469 -9.58 34.43 16.06
CA VAL A 469 -10.98 34.79 16.25
C VAL A 469 -11.70 34.93 14.92
N GLN A 470 -12.84 34.26 14.77
CA GLN A 470 -13.79 34.47 13.68
C GLN A 470 -15.20 34.55 14.25
N ASP A 471 -15.93 35.63 13.97
CA ASP A 471 -17.32 35.84 14.40
C ASP A 471 -17.53 35.66 15.92
N GLY A 472 -16.57 36.13 16.73
CA GLY A 472 -16.60 35.99 18.19
C GLY A 472 -16.32 34.57 18.71
N LYS A 473 -15.77 33.69 17.86
CA LYS A 473 -15.50 32.28 18.16
C LYS A 473 -14.06 31.91 17.81
N ILE A 474 -13.58 30.78 18.33
CA ILE A 474 -12.26 30.23 18.00
C ILE A 474 -12.32 29.51 16.65
N ALA A 475 -11.42 29.88 15.74
CA ALA A 475 -11.28 29.27 14.42
C ALA A 475 -9.89 28.68 14.20
N VAL A 476 -9.83 27.46 13.67
CA VAL A 476 -8.60 26.80 13.22
C VAL A 476 -8.40 27.13 11.74
N GLN A 477 -7.35 27.86 11.43
CA GLN A 477 -7.15 28.50 10.15
C GLN A 477 -6.29 27.68 9.18
N GLY A 478 -6.71 27.62 7.90
CA GLY A 478 -6.02 26.86 6.84
C GLY A 478 -6.28 25.36 6.91
N GLY A 479 -5.50 24.56 6.18
CA GLY A 479 -5.62 23.11 6.23
C GLY A 479 -6.81 22.52 5.46
N ALA A 480 -7.35 23.27 4.49
CA ALA A 480 -8.51 22.87 3.70
C ALA A 480 -8.26 21.65 2.79
N PHE A 481 -6.99 21.33 2.50
CA PHE A 481 -6.61 20.22 1.64
C PHE A 481 -5.94 19.11 2.44
N SER A 482 -6.39 17.88 2.23
CA SER A 482 -5.76 16.69 2.79
C SER A 482 -5.64 15.66 1.68
N ILE A 483 -4.42 15.56 1.13
CA ILE A 483 -4.05 14.64 0.06
C ILE A 483 -4.96 14.81 -1.17
N VAL A 484 -5.00 16.02 -1.72
CA VAL A 484 -5.79 16.34 -2.92
C VAL A 484 -4.95 16.21 -4.18
N TYR A 485 -5.23 15.18 -4.98
CA TYR A 485 -4.62 14.99 -6.31
C TYR A 485 -5.26 15.92 -7.34
N LEU A 486 -4.46 16.60 -8.15
CA LEU A 486 -4.94 17.66 -9.05
C LEU A 486 -4.96 17.26 -10.54
N ASP A 487 -4.28 16.18 -10.90
CA ASP A 487 -4.15 15.66 -12.26
C ASP A 487 -5.41 14.94 -12.78
N ASN A 488 -6.46 14.85 -11.95
CA ASN A 488 -7.70 14.13 -12.23
C ASN A 488 -7.46 12.66 -12.64
N GLY A 489 -6.43 12.02 -12.06
CA GLY A 489 -6.07 10.63 -12.32
C GLY A 489 -5.25 10.41 -13.60
N LYS A 490 -4.92 11.47 -14.36
CA LYS A 490 -4.15 11.38 -15.62
C LYS A 490 -2.79 10.69 -15.44
N TYR A 491 -2.14 10.95 -14.31
CA TYR A 491 -0.81 10.47 -13.95
C TYR A 491 -0.78 9.82 -12.55
N ASN A 492 -1.94 9.41 -12.04
CA ASN A 492 -2.12 8.88 -10.68
C ASN A 492 -1.51 9.75 -9.58
N GLY A 493 -1.58 11.07 -9.75
CA GLY A 493 -0.99 12.02 -8.81
C GLY A 493 0.50 12.27 -8.94
N SER A 494 1.18 11.62 -9.89
CA SER A 494 2.61 11.82 -10.13
C SER A 494 2.90 13.06 -10.97
N TYR A 495 3.97 13.77 -10.61
CA TYR A 495 4.49 14.94 -11.34
C TYR A 495 6.01 14.95 -11.34
N LYS A 496 6.57 15.60 -12.35
CA LYS A 496 8.01 15.68 -12.62
C LYS A 496 8.64 16.82 -11.82
N ILE A 497 9.80 16.55 -11.24
CA ILE A 497 10.67 17.57 -10.65
C ILE A 497 11.90 17.71 -11.57
N PRO A 498 12.08 18.86 -12.25
CA PRO A 498 13.23 19.08 -13.12
C PRO A 498 14.50 19.42 -12.34
N TYR A 499 15.65 19.22 -12.97
CA TYR A 499 16.97 19.53 -12.41
C TYR A 499 17.09 21.00 -11.99
N GLU A 500 16.50 21.89 -12.76
CA GLU A 500 16.43 23.33 -12.53
C GLU A 500 15.76 23.68 -11.19
N ALA A 501 14.94 22.79 -10.63
CA ALA A 501 14.32 23.03 -9.33
C ALA A 501 15.31 22.84 -8.16
N ILE A 502 16.38 22.06 -8.34
CA ILE A 502 17.37 21.74 -7.28
C ILE A 502 18.71 22.47 -7.43
N VAL A 503 18.87 23.32 -8.44
CA VAL A 503 20.05 24.21 -8.58
C VAL A 503 19.63 25.67 -8.52
N PRO A 504 20.46 26.60 -8.01
CA PRO A 504 20.23 28.04 -8.09
C PRO A 504 20.16 28.53 -9.54
N ARG A 505 19.65 29.76 -9.75
CA ARG A 505 19.75 30.40 -11.07
C ARG A 505 21.21 30.53 -11.47
N LYS A 506 21.47 30.39 -12.77
CA LYS A 506 22.83 30.57 -13.30
C LYS A 506 23.36 31.95 -12.89
N GLY A 507 24.54 31.96 -12.28
CA GLY A 507 25.19 33.17 -11.77
C GLY A 507 24.76 33.62 -10.37
N GLU A 508 23.89 32.91 -9.65
CA GLU A 508 23.64 33.19 -8.21
C GLU A 508 24.63 32.46 -7.31
N CYS A 509 24.70 31.12 -7.45
CA CYS A 509 25.70 30.30 -6.77
C CYS A 509 26.09 29.11 -7.65
N ASP A 510 27.33 29.09 -8.13
CA ASP A 510 27.78 28.17 -9.18
C ASP A 510 28.03 26.73 -8.67
N ASN A 511 28.18 26.55 -7.36
CA ASN A 511 28.59 25.27 -6.78
C ASN A 511 27.70 24.80 -5.62
N LEU A 512 26.40 25.11 -5.66
CA LEU A 512 25.43 24.68 -4.64
C LEU A 512 24.26 23.91 -5.26
N LEU A 513 23.91 22.75 -4.71
CA LEU A 513 22.64 22.05 -4.96
C LEU A 513 21.74 22.05 -3.72
N VAL A 514 20.42 22.07 -3.92
CA VAL A 514 19.43 22.23 -2.84
C VAL A 514 18.24 21.27 -3.03
N PRO A 515 18.38 19.98 -2.69
CA PRO A 515 17.33 18.97 -2.90
C PRO A 515 16.17 19.03 -1.89
N VAL A 516 16.35 19.57 -0.68
CA VAL A 516 15.31 19.61 0.38
C VAL A 516 14.50 20.90 0.33
N CYS A 517 15.17 22.05 0.45
CA CYS A 517 14.59 23.38 0.22
C CYS A 517 14.45 23.70 -1.28
N VAL A 518 14.05 22.70 -2.07
CA VAL A 518 13.86 22.73 -3.52
C VAL A 518 12.96 23.88 -3.96
N SER A 519 13.16 24.34 -5.20
CA SER A 519 12.39 25.44 -5.74
C SER A 519 10.95 25.07 -6.06
N ALA A 520 10.03 25.55 -5.23
CA ALA A 520 8.60 25.29 -5.36
C ALA A 520 7.75 26.39 -4.69
N SER A 521 6.56 26.60 -5.23
CA SER A 521 5.46 27.32 -4.56
C SER A 521 5.08 26.66 -3.24
N HIS A 522 4.40 27.38 -2.35
CA HIS A 522 3.85 26.79 -1.14
C HIS A 522 2.97 25.57 -1.45
N ILE A 523 2.09 25.65 -2.46
CA ILE A 523 1.13 24.59 -2.79
C ILE A 523 1.83 23.32 -3.27
N ALA A 524 2.75 23.43 -4.22
CA ALA A 524 3.53 22.27 -4.65
C ALA A 524 4.38 21.72 -3.49
N PHE A 525 4.92 22.59 -2.64
CA PHE A 525 5.74 22.17 -1.51
C PHE A 525 4.96 21.34 -0.48
N THR A 526 3.64 21.60 -0.30
CA THR A 526 2.79 20.77 0.56
C THR A 526 2.74 19.30 0.14
N SER A 527 3.02 19.01 -1.14
CA SER A 527 3.06 17.67 -1.72
C SER A 527 4.48 17.09 -1.77
N LEU A 528 5.49 17.87 -2.20
CA LEU A 528 6.84 17.35 -2.45
C LEU A 528 7.65 17.04 -1.17
N ARG A 529 7.24 17.60 -0.03
CA ARG A 529 7.98 17.59 1.27
C ARG A 529 8.09 16.21 1.96
N MET A 530 8.01 15.14 1.18
CA MET A 530 8.01 13.78 1.69
C MET A 530 9.44 13.22 1.67
N GLU A 531 9.84 12.55 2.75
CA GLU A 531 11.19 11.99 2.90
C GLU A 531 11.66 11.18 1.69
N PRO A 532 10.87 10.24 1.11
CA PRO A 532 11.30 9.49 -0.06
C PRO A 532 11.55 10.36 -1.30
N VAL A 533 10.81 11.46 -1.47
CA VAL A 533 11.02 12.39 -2.60
C VAL A 533 12.33 13.14 -2.42
N TRP A 534 12.59 13.68 -1.23
CA TRP A 534 13.85 14.33 -0.93
C TRP A 534 15.04 13.38 -1.01
N MET A 535 14.90 12.11 -0.62
CA MET A 535 15.94 11.10 -0.80
C MET A 535 16.32 10.88 -2.27
N ILE A 536 15.35 10.86 -3.18
CA ILE A 536 15.61 10.72 -4.63
C ILE A 536 16.30 11.98 -5.14
N LEU A 537 15.81 13.17 -4.75
CA LEU A 537 16.45 14.43 -5.11
C LEU A 537 17.88 14.52 -4.57
N GLY A 538 18.13 14.02 -3.36
CA GLY A 538 19.47 13.91 -2.78
C GLY A 538 20.37 12.99 -3.59
N GLU A 539 19.91 11.78 -3.94
CA GLU A 539 20.64 10.86 -4.82
C GLU A 539 21.00 11.53 -6.16
N SER A 540 20.03 12.22 -6.78
CA SER A 540 20.25 12.96 -8.04
C SER A 540 21.23 14.13 -7.88
N ALA A 541 21.16 14.86 -6.76
CA ALA A 541 22.09 15.95 -6.45
C ALA A 541 23.52 15.45 -6.23
N GLY A 542 23.70 14.29 -5.59
CA GLY A 542 25.01 13.68 -5.39
C GLY A 542 25.69 13.28 -6.69
N VAL A 543 24.95 12.64 -7.61
CA VAL A 543 25.47 12.31 -8.95
C VAL A 543 25.85 13.58 -9.72
N ALA A 544 24.98 14.60 -9.69
CA ALA A 544 25.24 15.86 -10.38
C ALA A 544 26.43 16.63 -9.78
N ALA A 545 26.60 16.60 -8.46
CA ALA A 545 27.75 17.20 -7.78
C ALA A 545 29.07 16.56 -8.22
N ALA A 546 29.15 15.22 -8.22
CA ALA A 546 30.35 14.52 -8.69
C ALA A 546 30.64 14.83 -10.17
N MET A 547 29.62 14.88 -11.03
CA MET A 547 29.79 15.29 -12.42
C MET A 547 30.30 16.73 -12.59
N ALA A 548 29.82 17.65 -11.76
CA ALA A 548 30.26 19.04 -11.78
C ALA A 548 31.71 19.18 -11.30
N VAL A 549 32.11 18.41 -10.29
CA VAL A 549 33.50 18.28 -9.82
C VAL A 549 34.40 17.76 -10.93
N ASP A 550 34.06 16.62 -11.54
CA ASP A 550 34.88 15.94 -12.55
C ASP A 550 35.10 16.80 -13.80
N ALA A 551 34.08 17.57 -14.19
CA ALA A 551 34.13 18.42 -15.36
C ALA A 551 34.58 19.85 -15.05
N GLU A 552 34.78 20.21 -13.78
CA GLU A 552 35.10 21.56 -13.31
C GLU A 552 34.15 22.63 -13.85
N ILE A 553 32.85 22.34 -13.80
CA ILE A 553 31.78 23.22 -14.30
C ILE A 553 30.84 23.67 -13.18
N PRO A 554 30.14 24.80 -13.36
CA PRO A 554 29.00 25.14 -12.50
C PRO A 554 27.96 24.02 -12.49
N VAL A 555 27.30 23.82 -11.34
CA VAL A 555 26.29 22.77 -11.18
C VAL A 555 25.11 22.96 -12.15
N GLN A 556 24.83 24.19 -12.57
CA GLN A 556 23.80 24.51 -13.57
C GLN A 556 24.17 24.01 -14.97
N ASP A 557 25.46 23.82 -15.27
CA ASP A 557 25.97 23.45 -16.59
C ASP A 557 26.18 21.94 -16.75
N VAL A 558 25.80 21.14 -15.73
CA VAL A 558 25.84 19.67 -15.78
C VAL A 558 25.01 19.17 -16.98
N PRO A 559 25.60 18.39 -17.91
CA PRO A 559 24.91 17.98 -19.13
C PRO A 559 23.82 16.95 -18.81
N TYR A 560 22.55 17.38 -18.86
CA TYR A 560 21.40 16.56 -18.43
C TYR A 560 21.34 15.18 -19.09
N ASN A 561 21.65 15.05 -20.39
CA ASN A 561 21.60 13.74 -21.06
C ASN A 561 22.56 12.71 -20.43
N LYS A 562 23.72 13.16 -19.94
CA LYS A 562 24.66 12.27 -19.22
C LYS A 562 24.18 12.01 -17.80
N LEU A 563 23.65 13.02 -17.12
CA LEU A 563 23.05 12.87 -15.79
C LEU A 563 21.92 11.84 -15.84
N ARG A 564 20.99 11.98 -16.81
CA ARG A 564 19.88 11.07 -17.05
C ARG A 564 20.34 9.62 -17.19
N GLN A 565 21.38 9.34 -17.98
CA GLN A 565 21.93 7.99 -18.12
C GLN A 565 22.40 7.40 -16.78
N LYS A 566 23.07 8.21 -15.95
CA LYS A 566 23.50 7.77 -14.61
C LYS A 566 22.31 7.53 -13.68
N LEU A 567 21.29 8.39 -13.71
CA LEU A 567 20.07 8.22 -12.91
C LEU A 567 19.26 6.97 -13.35
N ASP A 568 19.16 6.71 -14.65
CA ASP A 568 18.54 5.50 -15.17
C ASP A 568 19.31 4.24 -14.72
N ALA A 569 20.65 4.29 -14.68
CA ALA A 569 21.50 3.21 -14.17
C ALA A 569 21.35 2.95 -12.65
N LEU A 570 20.79 3.92 -11.90
CA LEU A 570 20.42 3.75 -10.50
C LEU A 570 19.03 3.12 -10.33
N ASP A 571 18.29 2.88 -11.41
CA ASP A 571 16.89 2.49 -11.43
C ASP A 571 15.94 3.59 -10.92
N GLN A 572 16.31 4.88 -11.04
CA GLN A 572 15.40 5.98 -10.69
C GLN A 572 14.17 5.99 -11.61
N LYS A 573 13.04 6.44 -11.07
CA LYS A 573 11.79 6.60 -11.83
C LYS A 573 11.68 8.05 -12.25
N LEU A 574 11.87 8.31 -13.55
CA LEU A 574 11.90 9.66 -14.13
C LEU A 574 10.80 9.90 -15.17
N GLU A 575 10.12 8.84 -15.64
CA GLU A 575 8.99 8.97 -16.57
C GLU A 575 7.67 8.66 -15.89
N ARG A 576 6.68 9.52 -16.18
CA ARG A 576 5.30 9.31 -15.74
C ARG A 576 4.69 8.17 -16.52
N ILE A 577 3.97 7.29 -15.84
CA ILE A 577 3.15 6.28 -16.51
C ILE A 577 1.82 6.95 -16.90
N GLN A 578 1.48 6.92 -18.19
CA GLN A 578 0.20 7.44 -18.69
C GLN A 578 -0.93 6.45 -18.43
N GLY A 579 -2.03 6.95 -17.88
CA GLY A 579 -3.28 6.21 -17.69
C GLY A 579 -3.76 6.23 -16.24
N PRO A 580 -5.08 6.19 -16.01
CA PRO A 580 -5.60 6.07 -14.65
C PRO A 580 -5.19 4.71 -14.08
N ILE A 581 -4.31 4.74 -13.08
CA ILE A 581 -4.26 3.69 -12.07
C ILE A 581 -5.57 3.85 -11.28
N GLU A 582 -6.40 2.81 -11.24
CA GLU A 582 -7.78 2.79 -10.73
C GLU A 582 -7.90 3.25 -9.26
N ASP A 583 -7.73 4.54 -8.98
CA ASP A 583 -7.89 5.03 -7.62
C ASP A 583 -8.03 6.57 -7.55
N GLN A 584 -9.10 7.13 -8.13
CA GLN A 584 -9.97 8.16 -7.48
C GLN A 584 -11.02 8.80 -8.40
N LYS A 585 -12.21 9.03 -7.82
CA LYS A 585 -13.38 9.79 -8.32
C LYS A 585 -13.10 11.30 -8.39
N LYS A 586 -13.66 12.02 -9.39
CA LYS A 586 -13.87 13.50 -9.34
C LYS A 586 -15.10 14.00 -10.15
N PRO A 587 -15.63 15.23 -9.86
CA PRO A 587 -17.03 15.63 -10.08
C PRO A 587 -17.30 16.69 -11.19
N ASP A 588 -18.49 16.58 -11.81
CA ASP A 588 -19.35 17.48 -12.62
C ASP A 588 -18.76 18.62 -13.49
N GLN A 589 -18.81 18.44 -14.82
CA GLN A 589 -18.82 19.49 -15.87
C GLN A 589 -20.18 19.50 -16.61
N LEU A 590 -20.61 20.69 -17.03
CA LEU A 590 -21.86 21.01 -17.75
C LEU A 590 -22.22 19.96 -18.82
N ALA A 591 -23.35 19.29 -18.60
CA ALA A 591 -23.58 18.02 -19.23
C ALA A 591 -24.61 18.11 -20.36
N SER A 592 -24.12 17.83 -21.57
CA SER A 592 -24.90 17.19 -22.62
C SER A 592 -24.64 15.69 -22.50
N TRP A 593 -25.68 14.86 -22.40
CA TRP A 593 -25.51 13.41 -22.36
C TRP A 593 -25.86 12.85 -23.72
N LYS A 594 -24.88 12.21 -24.36
CA LYS A 594 -25.04 11.68 -25.72
C LYS A 594 -25.73 10.32 -25.73
N SER A 595 -26.06 9.76 -24.56
CA SER A 595 -26.83 8.53 -24.44
C SER A 595 -27.49 8.33 -23.07
N HIS A 596 -28.54 7.52 -23.04
CA HIS A 596 -29.22 7.03 -21.84
C HIS A 596 -28.28 6.36 -20.83
N ASP A 597 -27.33 5.55 -21.32
CA ASP A 597 -26.35 4.87 -20.47
C ASP A 597 -25.38 5.85 -19.82
N GLU A 598 -25.02 6.94 -20.51
CA GLU A 598 -24.12 7.97 -20.00
C GLU A 598 -24.79 8.78 -18.86
N TRP A 599 -26.08 9.10 -18.99
CA TRP A 599 -26.85 9.70 -17.89
C TRP A 599 -27.04 8.73 -16.72
N ASN A 600 -27.40 7.47 -16.96
CA ASN A 600 -27.64 6.50 -15.88
C ASN A 600 -26.37 6.18 -15.10
N GLN A 601 -25.20 6.21 -15.76
CA GLN A 601 -23.92 6.09 -15.08
C GLN A 601 -23.60 7.31 -14.20
N GLN A 602 -23.93 8.54 -14.64
CA GLN A 602 -23.61 9.77 -13.91
C GLN A 602 -24.68 10.19 -12.88
N LYS A 603 -25.95 9.90 -13.10
CA LYS A 603 -27.11 10.27 -12.26
C LYS A 603 -27.84 9.02 -11.72
N LYS A 604 -27.09 8.12 -11.11
CA LYS A 604 -27.59 6.86 -10.49
C LYS A 604 -28.70 7.13 -9.45
N GLY A 605 -29.81 6.42 -9.54
CA GLY A 605 -31.05 6.65 -8.77
C GLY A 605 -32.04 7.62 -9.44
N TRP A 606 -31.65 8.26 -10.54
CA TRP A 606 -32.46 9.18 -11.34
C TRP A 606 -32.65 8.67 -12.78
N GLU A 607 -32.50 7.36 -13.00
CA GLU A 607 -32.64 6.72 -14.32
C GLU A 607 -34.06 6.90 -14.86
N TRP A 608 -35.04 6.85 -13.97
CA TRP A 608 -36.45 7.10 -14.28
C TRP A 608 -36.70 8.51 -14.84
N LEU A 609 -35.81 9.46 -14.58
CA LEU A 609 -35.98 10.87 -14.97
C LEU A 609 -35.52 11.13 -16.42
N PHE A 610 -34.59 10.34 -16.95
CA PHE A 610 -34.06 10.51 -18.30
C PHE A 610 -35.14 10.59 -19.38
N PRO A 611 -36.10 9.65 -19.47
CA PRO A 611 -37.13 9.69 -20.53
C PRO A 611 -38.17 10.81 -20.33
N HIS A 612 -38.15 11.53 -19.20
CA HIS A 612 -38.97 12.72 -19.00
C HIS A 612 -38.27 14.01 -19.47
N ILE A 613 -36.95 13.96 -19.67
CA ILE A 613 -36.13 15.09 -20.12
C ILE A 613 -35.78 14.95 -21.61
N ASP A 614 -35.47 13.74 -22.08
CA ASP A 614 -35.30 13.39 -23.49
C ASP A 614 -36.69 13.39 -24.18
N THR A 615 -37.17 14.60 -24.49
CA THR A 615 -38.54 14.82 -25.00
C THR A 615 -38.68 14.44 -26.46
N ASN A 616 -37.58 14.44 -27.22
CA ASN A 616 -37.58 14.05 -28.62
C ASN A 616 -37.34 12.53 -28.83
N SER A 617 -36.96 11.79 -27.76
CA SER A 617 -36.70 10.35 -27.74
C SER A 617 -35.60 9.91 -28.70
N ASP A 618 -34.62 10.77 -28.95
CA ASP A 618 -33.44 10.44 -29.75
C ASP A 618 -32.36 9.70 -28.93
N GLY A 619 -32.63 9.49 -27.65
CA GLY A 619 -31.77 8.78 -26.72
C GLY A 619 -30.67 9.65 -26.12
N GLN A 620 -30.71 10.97 -26.35
CA GLN A 620 -29.76 11.96 -25.86
C GLN A 620 -30.52 13.04 -25.07
N ILE A 621 -29.82 13.78 -24.21
CA ILE A 621 -30.37 14.98 -23.57
C ILE A 621 -29.60 16.17 -24.08
N SER A 622 -30.27 16.98 -24.91
CA SER A 622 -29.70 18.20 -25.43
C SER A 622 -29.56 19.27 -24.34
N THR A 623 -28.73 20.27 -24.59
CA THR A 623 -28.61 21.42 -23.68
C THR A 623 -29.94 22.18 -23.55
N GLU A 624 -30.72 22.30 -24.62
CA GLU A 624 -32.06 22.91 -24.57
C GLU A 624 -33.05 22.10 -23.72
N GLU A 625 -33.07 20.77 -23.86
CA GLU A 625 -33.95 19.88 -23.10
C GLU A 625 -33.64 19.87 -21.60
N TYR A 626 -32.35 19.80 -21.24
CA TYR A 626 -31.94 19.88 -19.85
C TYR A 626 -32.24 21.26 -19.23
N THR A 627 -32.08 22.34 -20.00
CA THR A 627 -32.37 23.70 -19.52
C THR A 627 -33.87 23.92 -19.32
N ALA A 628 -34.72 23.41 -20.23
CA ALA A 628 -36.17 23.44 -20.09
C ALA A 628 -36.64 22.68 -18.84
N PHE A 629 -36.04 21.53 -18.55
CA PHE A 629 -36.31 20.75 -17.34
C PHE A 629 -35.90 21.48 -16.05
N GLN A 630 -34.75 22.17 -16.02
CA GLN A 630 -34.35 22.97 -14.84
C GLN A 630 -35.32 24.14 -14.59
N LYS A 631 -35.85 24.77 -15.66
CA LYS A 631 -36.86 25.83 -15.53
C LYS A 631 -38.18 25.30 -14.99
N PHE A 632 -38.64 24.14 -15.47
CA PHE A 632 -39.81 23.44 -14.94
C PHE A 632 -39.68 23.12 -13.44
N LYS A 633 -38.49 22.63 -13.03
CA LYS A 633 -38.16 22.31 -11.63
C LYS A 633 -38.14 23.53 -10.71
N ALA A 634 -37.78 24.71 -11.23
CA ALA A 634 -37.78 25.96 -10.46
C ALA A 634 -39.18 26.58 -10.30
N GLU A 635 -40.11 26.28 -11.21
CA GLU A 635 -41.49 26.78 -11.18
C GLU A 635 -42.47 25.85 -10.43
N HIS A 636 -42.04 24.63 -10.07
CA HIS A 636 -42.88 23.61 -9.43
C HIS A 636 -42.15 22.93 -8.25
N ASP A 637 -42.52 23.29 -7.02
CA ASP A 637 -41.88 22.79 -5.79
C ASP A 637 -42.05 21.26 -5.58
N ASP A 638 -43.06 20.64 -6.19
CA ASP A 638 -43.39 19.21 -6.11
C ASP A 638 -43.03 18.41 -7.38
N TRP A 639 -42.18 18.97 -8.25
CA TRP A 639 -41.86 18.43 -9.59
C TRP A 639 -41.55 16.93 -9.63
N GLU A 640 -40.83 16.38 -8.65
CA GLU A 640 -40.44 14.96 -8.62
C GLU A 640 -41.67 14.03 -8.49
N ALA A 641 -42.64 14.40 -7.65
CA ALA A 641 -43.87 13.64 -7.50
C ALA A 641 -44.77 13.76 -8.73
N SER A 642 -44.76 14.93 -9.40
CA SER A 642 -45.53 15.17 -10.62
C SER A 642 -45.03 14.33 -11.80
N LEU A 643 -43.71 14.18 -11.95
CA LEU A 643 -43.11 13.43 -13.07
C LEU A 643 -43.19 11.92 -12.84
N ARG A 644 -42.98 11.43 -11.60
CA ARG A 644 -43.09 10.00 -11.28
C ARG A 644 -44.51 9.43 -11.45
N LYS A 645 -45.54 10.28 -11.48
CA LYS A 645 -46.94 9.87 -11.74
C LYS A 645 -47.30 9.82 -13.23
N LYS A 646 -46.52 10.45 -14.12
CA LYS A 646 -46.73 10.37 -15.57
C LYS A 646 -45.91 9.21 -16.14
N GLU A 647 -46.51 8.36 -16.97
CA GLU A 647 -45.76 7.31 -17.66
C GLU A 647 -44.80 7.91 -18.71
N ALA A 648 -43.59 7.35 -18.83
CA ALA A 648 -42.54 7.79 -19.75
C ALA A 648 -42.92 7.53 -21.24
N PRO A 649 -42.57 8.42 -22.19
CA PRO A 649 -42.88 8.24 -23.62
C PRO A 649 -42.08 7.07 -24.22
N THR A 650 -42.68 6.27 -25.11
CA THR A 650 -42.06 5.05 -25.66
C THR A 650 -41.26 5.32 -26.95
N PRO A 651 -39.98 4.90 -27.08
CA PRO A 651 -39.19 5.16 -28.30
C PRO A 651 -39.52 4.19 -29.46
N ARG A 652 -39.54 4.72 -30.70
CA ARG A 652 -39.85 3.99 -31.95
C ARG A 652 -38.59 3.34 -32.58
N LYS A 653 -38.74 2.11 -33.08
CA LYS A 653 -37.69 1.27 -33.74
C LYS A 653 -37.07 1.88 -35.00
N LYS A 654 -35.77 1.60 -35.23
CA LYS A 654 -35.17 1.50 -36.58
C LYS A 654 -34.01 0.50 -36.67
N VAL A 655 -33.79 0.02 -37.89
CA VAL A 655 -33.10 -1.21 -38.33
C VAL A 655 -31.80 -0.86 -39.12
N GLU A 656 -30.78 -1.74 -39.09
CA GLU A 656 -30.00 -2.32 -40.24
C GLU A 656 -28.43 -2.37 -40.20
N ARG A 657 -27.92 -3.63 -40.17
CA ARG A 657 -26.75 -4.37 -40.78
C ARG A 657 -25.31 -3.83 -41.06
N THR A 658 -24.33 -4.55 -40.45
CA THR A 658 -23.00 -5.19 -40.86
C THR A 658 -21.95 -4.52 -41.78
N PRO A 659 -20.61 -4.81 -41.71
CA PRO A 659 -19.95 -6.15 -41.78
C PRO A 659 -18.74 -6.45 -40.84
N LEU A 660 -18.36 -7.74 -40.78
CA LEU A 660 -17.26 -8.36 -39.99
C LEU A 660 -15.84 -7.87 -40.36
N GLY A 661 -14.94 -7.85 -39.35
CA GLY A 661 -13.48 -7.74 -39.54
C GLY A 661 -12.66 -8.14 -38.30
N HIS A 662 -12.15 -9.39 -38.29
CA HIS A 662 -10.98 -9.97 -37.60
C HIS A 662 -10.79 -9.82 -36.06
N LEU A 663 -11.00 -10.93 -35.34
CA LEU A 663 -10.71 -11.17 -33.92
C LEU A 663 -9.20 -11.39 -33.67
N PRO A 664 -8.64 -11.00 -32.50
CA PRO A 664 -7.28 -11.40 -32.11
C PRO A 664 -7.28 -12.83 -31.54
N GLN A 665 -6.87 -13.81 -32.36
CA GLN A 665 -6.48 -15.18 -31.95
C GLN A 665 -5.23 -15.09 -31.05
N ASP A 666 -5.17 -15.67 -29.84
CA ASP A 666 -4.44 -16.93 -29.61
C ASP A 666 -4.67 -17.53 -28.18
N LYS A 667 -5.65 -17.07 -27.39
CA LYS A 667 -5.86 -17.55 -26.00
C LYS A 667 -7.14 -18.41 -25.85
N PRO A 668 -7.07 -19.62 -25.27
CA PRO A 668 -8.24 -20.49 -25.08
C PRO A 668 -9.06 -20.08 -23.86
N ASN A 669 -10.37 -20.37 -23.89
CA ASN A 669 -11.22 -20.32 -22.72
C ASN A 669 -10.88 -21.47 -21.76
N ILE A 670 -11.03 -21.27 -20.46
CA ILE A 670 -10.76 -22.28 -19.44
C ILE A 670 -12.06 -22.55 -18.66
N VAL A 671 -12.52 -23.81 -18.67
CA VAL A 671 -13.66 -24.28 -17.89
C VAL A 671 -13.21 -25.34 -16.90
N LEU A 672 -13.01 -24.94 -15.64
CA LEU A 672 -12.62 -25.81 -14.54
C LEU A 672 -13.84 -26.23 -13.73
N ILE A 673 -14.22 -27.50 -13.80
CA ILE A 673 -15.25 -28.15 -13.00
C ILE A 673 -14.59 -28.89 -11.85
N PHE A 674 -14.97 -28.57 -10.61
CA PHE A 674 -14.31 -29.06 -9.41
C PHE A 674 -15.31 -29.63 -8.40
N ALA A 675 -15.42 -30.97 -8.35
CA ALA A 675 -16.38 -31.69 -7.52
C ALA A 675 -16.04 -31.66 -6.02
N ASP A 676 -17.06 -31.74 -5.15
CA ASP A 676 -16.92 -31.78 -3.69
C ASP A 676 -17.17 -33.22 -3.20
N ASP A 677 -16.20 -33.85 -2.53
CA ASP A 677 -16.27 -35.23 -1.99
C ASP A 677 -16.40 -36.38 -3.01
N LEU A 678 -15.57 -36.37 -4.06
CA LEU A 678 -15.59 -37.39 -5.11
C LEU A 678 -14.19 -37.98 -5.38
N GLY A 679 -13.99 -39.24 -4.98
CA GLY A 679 -12.80 -40.03 -5.33
C GLY A 679 -12.96 -40.81 -6.63
N ILE A 680 -11.84 -41.30 -7.18
CA ILE A 680 -11.82 -42.06 -8.44
C ILE A 680 -12.64 -43.35 -8.37
N GLU A 681 -12.80 -43.94 -7.19
CA GLU A 681 -13.47 -45.22 -6.99
C GLU A 681 -14.95 -45.21 -7.35
N ALA A 682 -15.55 -44.02 -7.44
CA ALA A 682 -16.96 -43.83 -7.76
C ALA A 682 -17.23 -43.81 -9.28
N LEU A 683 -16.22 -43.51 -10.11
CA LEU A 683 -16.41 -43.17 -11.52
C LEU A 683 -16.09 -44.34 -12.46
N SER A 684 -16.97 -44.57 -13.45
CA SER A 684 -16.81 -45.62 -14.45
C SER A 684 -15.55 -45.47 -15.29
N ALA A 685 -15.23 -44.26 -15.73
CA ALA A 685 -13.99 -43.94 -16.46
C ALA A 685 -12.70 -44.39 -15.75
N TYR A 686 -12.74 -44.56 -14.42
CA TYR A 686 -11.61 -45.00 -13.61
C TYR A 686 -11.67 -46.48 -13.21
N GLY A 687 -12.80 -47.16 -13.41
CA GLY A 687 -13.00 -48.55 -12.99
C GLY A 687 -14.11 -48.75 -11.95
N GLY A 688 -14.84 -47.70 -11.58
CA GLY A 688 -16.05 -47.78 -10.76
C GLY A 688 -17.20 -48.50 -11.49
N ARG A 689 -18.05 -49.21 -10.74
CA ARG A 689 -19.14 -50.05 -11.28
C ARG A 689 -20.52 -49.77 -10.68
N GLY A 690 -20.66 -48.72 -9.87
CA GLY A 690 -21.86 -48.45 -9.07
C GLY A 690 -22.69 -47.23 -9.45
N VAL A 691 -22.19 -46.38 -10.36
CA VAL A 691 -22.79 -45.10 -10.74
C VAL A 691 -22.64 -44.93 -12.26
N ARG A 692 -23.63 -44.30 -12.92
CA ARG A 692 -23.53 -43.97 -14.36
C ARG A 692 -23.16 -42.51 -14.55
N THR A 693 -22.06 -42.26 -15.22
CA THR A 693 -21.58 -40.89 -15.52
C THR A 693 -21.30 -40.73 -17.01
N PRO A 694 -22.33 -40.82 -17.87
CA PRO A 694 -22.14 -40.85 -19.33
C PRO A 694 -21.46 -39.58 -19.88
N HIS A 695 -21.64 -38.41 -19.26
CA HIS A 695 -21.00 -37.18 -19.74
C HIS A 695 -19.52 -37.14 -19.36
N LEU A 696 -19.15 -37.59 -18.16
CA LEU A 696 -17.76 -37.74 -17.75
C LEU A 696 -17.06 -38.86 -18.53
N ASP A 697 -17.74 -39.96 -18.81
CA ASP A 697 -17.21 -41.03 -19.65
C ASP A 697 -16.96 -40.52 -21.09
N LYS A 698 -17.88 -39.71 -21.63
CA LYS A 698 -17.70 -39.02 -22.91
C LYS A 698 -16.55 -38.02 -22.86
N LEU A 699 -16.40 -37.25 -21.78
CA LEU A 699 -15.32 -36.29 -21.61
C LEU A 699 -13.95 -37.01 -21.55
N ALA A 700 -13.88 -38.17 -20.88
CA ALA A 700 -12.67 -38.99 -20.80
C ALA A 700 -12.31 -39.60 -22.16
N THR A 701 -13.29 -40.20 -22.84
CA THR A 701 -13.07 -40.80 -24.18
C THR A 701 -12.78 -39.76 -25.26
N GLY A 702 -13.27 -38.52 -25.11
CA GLY A 702 -12.98 -37.40 -26.00
C GLY A 702 -11.76 -36.55 -25.60
N GLY A 703 -11.06 -36.90 -24.52
CA GLY A 703 -9.96 -36.11 -23.97
C GLY A 703 -8.82 -36.99 -23.45
N MET A 704 -8.17 -36.53 -22.39
CA MET A 704 -7.11 -37.22 -21.67
C MET A 704 -7.54 -37.49 -20.23
N LEU A 705 -7.36 -38.73 -19.77
CA LEU A 705 -7.60 -39.15 -18.39
C LEU A 705 -6.27 -39.29 -17.65
N PHE A 706 -6.11 -38.58 -16.53
CA PHE A 706 -4.96 -38.74 -15.63
C PHE A 706 -5.29 -39.75 -14.55
N THR A 707 -4.45 -40.77 -14.39
CA THR A 707 -4.68 -41.81 -13.38
C THR A 707 -4.18 -41.42 -11.99
N HIS A 708 -3.25 -40.47 -11.87
CA HIS A 708 -2.56 -40.14 -10.62
C HIS A 708 -2.61 -38.64 -10.27
N CYS A 709 -3.83 -38.09 -10.14
CA CYS A 709 -4.03 -36.76 -9.58
C CYS A 709 -4.29 -36.82 -8.06
N PHE A 710 -3.62 -35.96 -7.29
CA PHE A 710 -3.71 -35.92 -5.83
C PHE A 710 -4.13 -34.54 -5.31
N ALA A 711 -5.06 -34.56 -4.38
CA ALA A 711 -5.53 -33.43 -3.60
C ALA A 711 -5.16 -33.61 -2.13
N ASN A 712 -5.31 -32.55 -1.33
CA ASN A 712 -5.33 -32.73 0.11
C ASN A 712 -6.60 -33.50 0.52
N PRO A 713 -6.58 -34.23 1.65
CA PRO A 713 -7.71 -35.03 2.11
C PRO A 713 -8.98 -34.24 2.48
N ALA A 714 -9.02 -32.92 2.28
CA ALA A 714 -10.09 -32.06 2.73
C ALA A 714 -10.26 -30.77 1.90
N CYS A 715 -11.51 -30.32 1.81
CA CYS A 715 -11.93 -29.25 0.91
C CYS A 715 -11.20 -27.90 1.03
N SER A 716 -11.05 -27.30 2.23
CA SER A 716 -10.50 -25.93 2.34
C SER A 716 -9.02 -25.85 1.98
N PRO A 717 -8.15 -26.75 2.49
CA PRO A 717 -6.75 -26.84 2.06
C PRO A 717 -6.61 -27.05 0.55
N SER A 718 -7.38 -27.98 -0.04
CA SER A 718 -7.36 -28.24 -1.48
C SER A 718 -7.81 -27.03 -2.32
N ARG A 719 -8.84 -26.30 -1.88
CA ARG A 719 -9.32 -25.09 -2.57
C ARG A 719 -8.33 -23.94 -2.50
N ALA A 720 -7.65 -23.78 -1.35
CA ALA A 720 -6.57 -22.81 -1.22
C ALA A 720 -5.39 -23.18 -2.12
N GLU A 721 -4.98 -24.45 -2.12
CA GLU A 721 -3.86 -24.95 -2.92
C GLU A 721 -4.12 -24.83 -4.42
N ILE A 722 -5.25 -25.33 -4.93
CA ILE A 722 -5.56 -25.27 -6.37
C ILE A 722 -5.60 -23.82 -6.88
N MET A 723 -6.11 -22.90 -6.06
CA MET A 723 -6.17 -21.49 -6.42
C MET A 723 -4.81 -20.84 -6.48
N THR A 724 -3.87 -21.22 -5.60
CA THR A 724 -2.63 -20.44 -5.35
C THR A 724 -1.36 -21.15 -5.80
N GLY A 725 -1.43 -22.44 -6.13
CA GLY A 725 -0.27 -23.27 -6.41
C GLY A 725 0.63 -23.48 -5.18
N THR A 726 0.10 -23.29 -3.97
CA THR A 726 0.89 -23.24 -2.73
C THR A 726 0.37 -24.25 -1.69
N TYR A 727 1.28 -25.00 -1.07
CA TYR A 727 0.91 -26.04 -0.08
C TYR A 727 0.23 -25.46 1.18
N PRO A 728 -0.65 -26.24 1.84
CA PRO A 728 -1.45 -25.78 2.98
C PRO A 728 -0.65 -25.10 4.09
N GLY A 729 0.49 -25.67 4.50
CA GLY A 729 1.34 -25.11 5.56
C GLY A 729 1.85 -23.69 5.27
N PHE A 730 1.96 -23.31 3.99
CA PHE A 730 2.35 -21.95 3.60
C PHE A 730 1.15 -21.04 3.40
N THR A 731 0.00 -21.57 2.94
CA THR A 731 -1.24 -20.78 2.81
C THR A 731 -1.87 -20.43 4.15
N GLY A 732 -1.56 -21.18 5.21
CA GLY A 732 -2.21 -21.08 6.52
C GLY A 732 -3.57 -21.78 6.60
N VAL A 733 -4.09 -22.31 5.50
CA VAL A 733 -5.35 -23.06 5.46
C VAL A 733 -5.06 -24.56 5.51
N THR A 734 -4.79 -25.09 6.72
CA THR A 734 -4.38 -26.49 6.92
C THR A 734 -5.53 -27.42 7.36
N HIS A 735 -6.70 -26.86 7.67
CA HIS A 735 -7.87 -27.61 8.12
C HIS A 735 -9.17 -27.13 7.44
N VAL A 736 -10.26 -27.86 7.67
CA VAL A 736 -11.58 -27.48 7.13
C VAL A 736 -12.16 -26.29 7.89
N LEU A 737 -12.40 -25.20 7.17
CA LEU A 737 -13.21 -24.08 7.63
C LEU A 737 -14.66 -24.56 7.77
N SER A 738 -15.07 -24.88 9.00
CA SER A 738 -16.37 -25.50 9.30
C SER A 738 -17.07 -24.93 10.52
N LYS A 739 -16.42 -24.02 11.24
CA LYS A 739 -16.97 -23.37 12.43
C LYS A 739 -17.03 -21.87 12.21
N TRP A 740 -18.12 -21.26 12.64
CA TRP A 740 -18.31 -19.81 12.48
C TRP A 740 -17.23 -19.01 13.22
N ASP A 741 -16.78 -19.44 14.39
CA ASP A 741 -15.76 -18.76 15.22
C ASP A 741 -14.32 -18.97 14.74
N ASP A 742 -14.10 -19.70 13.65
CA ASP A 742 -12.79 -19.86 13.05
C ASP A 742 -12.44 -18.65 12.16
N ASP A 743 -11.50 -17.83 12.59
CA ASP A 743 -11.07 -16.63 11.84
C ASP A 743 -10.03 -16.92 10.74
N THR A 744 -9.69 -18.20 10.53
CA THR A 744 -8.78 -18.61 9.45
C THR A 744 -9.37 -18.27 8.09
N CYS A 745 -8.59 -17.60 7.24
CA CYS A 745 -8.95 -17.35 5.86
C CYS A 745 -7.70 -17.31 4.98
N LEU A 746 -7.89 -17.61 3.69
CA LEU A 746 -6.86 -17.40 2.69
C LEU A 746 -6.74 -15.90 2.42
N ASP A 747 -5.55 -15.35 2.66
CA ASP A 747 -5.30 -13.91 2.58
C ASP A 747 -4.98 -13.48 1.14
N PRO A 748 -5.86 -12.72 0.45
CA PRO A 748 -5.60 -12.25 -0.91
C PRO A 748 -4.47 -11.22 -1.00
N ALA A 749 -4.00 -10.67 0.12
CA ALA A 749 -2.81 -9.80 0.14
C ALA A 749 -1.50 -10.60 0.02
N LYS A 750 -1.51 -11.88 0.41
CA LYS A 750 -0.33 -12.77 0.39
C LYS A 750 -0.31 -13.71 -0.81
N PHE A 751 -1.49 -14.09 -1.30
CA PHE A 751 -1.64 -15.06 -2.37
C PHE A 751 -2.44 -14.48 -3.54
N ASN A 752 -1.90 -14.62 -4.74
CA ASN A 752 -2.68 -14.43 -5.95
C ASN A 752 -3.25 -15.76 -6.43
N SER A 753 -4.52 -15.77 -6.78
CA SER A 753 -5.15 -16.94 -7.39
C SER A 753 -4.77 -17.06 -8.88
N PHE A 754 -5.06 -18.21 -9.50
CA PHE A 754 -5.02 -18.32 -10.97
C PHE A 754 -5.97 -17.33 -11.65
N ALA A 755 -7.11 -16.99 -11.04
CA ALA A 755 -8.05 -16.03 -11.61
C ALA A 755 -7.48 -14.59 -11.60
N ASN A 756 -6.72 -14.21 -10.56
CA ASN A 756 -6.00 -12.93 -10.56
C ASN A 756 -5.04 -12.82 -11.75
N GLN A 757 -4.27 -13.87 -12.02
CA GLN A 757 -3.28 -13.83 -13.10
C GLN A 757 -3.95 -13.92 -14.48
N LEU A 758 -4.97 -14.77 -14.63
CA LEU A 758 -5.75 -14.85 -15.87
C LEU A 758 -6.44 -13.52 -16.19
N LYS A 759 -6.98 -12.83 -15.18
CA LYS A 759 -7.55 -11.49 -15.36
C LYS A 759 -6.50 -10.47 -15.83
N LYS A 760 -5.28 -10.49 -15.26
CA LYS A 760 -4.16 -9.67 -15.77
C LYS A 760 -3.78 -10.02 -17.22
N ALA A 761 -4.03 -11.25 -17.65
CA ALA A 761 -3.80 -11.73 -19.01
C ALA A 761 -4.97 -11.44 -19.98
N GLY A 762 -6.02 -10.76 -19.52
CA GLY A 762 -7.17 -10.31 -20.34
C GLY A 762 -8.40 -11.21 -20.27
N TYR A 763 -8.47 -12.19 -19.35
CA TYR A 763 -9.62 -13.07 -19.20
C TYR A 763 -10.76 -12.39 -18.44
N ALA A 764 -11.99 -12.57 -18.90
CA ALA A 764 -13.16 -12.40 -18.03
C ALA A 764 -13.27 -13.59 -17.07
N THR A 765 -13.56 -13.38 -15.79
CA THR A 765 -13.51 -14.47 -14.80
C THR A 765 -14.82 -14.63 -14.02
N ALA A 766 -15.29 -15.88 -13.91
CA ALA A 766 -16.47 -16.22 -13.12
C ALA A 766 -16.25 -17.42 -12.18
N ILE A 767 -16.90 -17.39 -11.02
CA ILE A 767 -16.94 -18.51 -10.07
C ILE A 767 -18.36 -18.78 -9.54
N ALA A 768 -18.79 -20.05 -9.52
CA ALA A 768 -20.12 -20.43 -9.03
C ALA A 768 -20.09 -21.76 -8.30
N GLY A 769 -20.51 -21.75 -7.04
CA GLY A 769 -20.53 -22.93 -6.19
C GLY A 769 -19.98 -22.67 -4.79
N LYS A 770 -19.22 -23.61 -4.23
CA LYS A 770 -18.69 -23.53 -2.86
C LYS A 770 -17.41 -22.70 -2.81
N TRP A 771 -17.42 -21.66 -1.99
CA TRP A 771 -16.24 -20.81 -1.76
C TRP A 771 -15.22 -21.43 -0.80
N ASN A 772 -15.54 -21.41 0.50
CA ASN A 772 -14.87 -22.14 1.59
C ASN A 772 -13.34 -21.96 1.72
N VAL A 773 -12.82 -20.79 1.35
CA VAL A 773 -11.46 -20.30 1.68
C VAL A 773 -11.50 -19.03 2.56
N SER A 774 -12.68 -18.49 2.82
CA SER A 774 -12.98 -17.46 3.81
C SER A 774 -14.47 -17.47 4.16
N TRP A 775 -14.86 -16.75 5.21
CA TRP A 775 -16.26 -16.43 5.48
C TRP A 775 -16.66 -15.12 4.79
N LEU A 776 -17.41 -15.18 3.69
CA LEU A 776 -17.76 -13.98 2.90
C LEU A 776 -18.56 -12.92 3.69
N GLU A 777 -19.25 -13.31 4.76
CA GLU A 777 -19.94 -12.39 5.68
C GLU A 777 -18.99 -11.61 6.61
N ARG A 778 -17.74 -12.07 6.75
CA ARG A 778 -16.69 -11.41 7.55
C ARG A 778 -15.60 -10.81 6.68
N ASN A 779 -15.13 -11.62 5.73
CA ASN A 779 -14.00 -11.37 4.84
C ASN A 779 -14.41 -11.75 3.41
N ASP A 780 -15.07 -10.83 2.70
CA ASP A 780 -15.38 -11.01 1.28
C ASP A 780 -14.11 -10.86 0.45
N THR A 781 -13.58 -11.99 -0.04
CA THR A 781 -12.31 -12.06 -0.76
C THR A 781 -12.49 -12.39 -2.24
N VAL A 782 -13.72 -12.53 -2.74
CA VAL A 782 -13.99 -13.10 -4.08
C VAL A 782 -13.38 -12.24 -5.19
N LYS A 783 -13.62 -10.92 -5.15
CA LYS A 783 -13.04 -9.97 -6.12
C LYS A 783 -11.54 -9.81 -5.94
N ALA A 784 -11.06 -9.87 -4.70
CA ALA A 784 -9.63 -9.77 -4.38
C ALA A 784 -8.86 -10.96 -4.97
N PHE A 785 -9.48 -12.15 -5.03
CA PHE A 785 -8.95 -13.31 -5.76
C PHE A 785 -9.29 -13.30 -7.25
N GLY A 786 -9.74 -12.19 -7.82
CA GLY A 786 -9.75 -11.97 -9.27
C GLY A 786 -10.96 -12.51 -10.02
N PHE A 787 -12.08 -12.81 -9.35
CA PHE A 787 -13.34 -13.16 -10.01
C PHE A 787 -14.22 -11.93 -10.24
N ASP A 788 -14.59 -11.66 -11.50
CA ASP A 788 -15.44 -10.53 -11.90
C ASP A 788 -16.90 -10.76 -11.52
N GLU A 789 -17.39 -11.98 -11.78
CA GLU A 789 -18.76 -12.40 -11.55
C GLU A 789 -18.79 -13.65 -10.67
N TYR A 790 -19.73 -13.72 -9.72
CA TYR A 790 -19.84 -14.87 -8.86
C TYR A 790 -21.25 -15.17 -8.34
N CYS A 791 -21.52 -16.45 -8.16
CA CYS A 791 -22.72 -16.99 -7.50
C CYS A 791 -22.28 -18.06 -6.49
N LEU A 792 -22.08 -17.68 -5.23
CA LEU A 792 -21.39 -18.51 -4.25
C LEU A 792 -22.29 -18.92 -3.09
N TRP A 793 -22.16 -20.19 -2.70
CA TRP A 793 -22.62 -20.68 -1.41
C TRP A 793 -21.51 -20.54 -0.36
N GLN A 794 -21.91 -20.00 0.78
CA GLN A 794 -21.11 -19.91 2.00
C GLN A 794 -21.87 -20.60 3.13
N MET A 795 -21.12 -21.27 4.02
CA MET A 795 -21.75 -22.16 5.00
C MET A 795 -22.61 -21.43 6.03
N PHE A 796 -22.22 -20.21 6.41
CA PHE A 796 -22.84 -19.44 7.48
C PHE A 796 -23.27 -18.04 7.00
N ASP A 797 -24.39 -17.55 7.52
CA ASP A 797 -24.76 -16.14 7.40
C ASP A 797 -24.09 -15.26 8.48
N ARG A 798 -24.34 -13.95 8.45
CA ARG A 798 -23.76 -12.97 9.40
C ARG A 798 -24.04 -13.25 10.87
N ASN A 799 -25.07 -14.05 11.17
CA ASN A 799 -25.43 -14.43 12.53
C ASN A 799 -24.79 -15.76 12.95
N GLY A 800 -23.98 -16.38 12.07
CA GLY A 800 -23.41 -17.71 12.29
C GLY A 800 -24.41 -18.84 12.06
N THR A 801 -25.54 -18.59 11.40
CA THR A 801 -26.54 -19.63 11.12
C THR A 801 -26.14 -20.40 9.88
N LYS A 802 -26.11 -21.73 9.97
CA LYS A 802 -25.78 -22.59 8.82
C LYS A 802 -26.87 -22.53 7.76
N ARG A 803 -26.52 -22.24 6.51
CA ARG A 803 -27.49 -22.03 5.41
C ARG A 803 -27.54 -23.21 4.43
N SER A 804 -28.70 -23.41 3.79
CA SER A 804 -28.92 -24.46 2.80
C SER A 804 -28.21 -24.17 1.48
N ARG A 805 -27.82 -25.24 0.77
CA ARG A 805 -27.12 -25.20 -0.52
C ARG A 805 -27.86 -25.94 -1.63
N TYR A 806 -28.73 -26.89 -1.31
CA TYR A 806 -29.46 -27.69 -2.30
C TYR A 806 -30.90 -27.23 -2.48
N TYR A 807 -31.70 -27.24 -1.41
CA TYR A 807 -33.10 -26.79 -1.44
C TYR A 807 -33.28 -25.55 -0.57
N LYS A 808 -34.02 -24.57 -1.11
CA LYS A 808 -34.08 -23.19 -0.59
C LYS A 808 -32.66 -22.61 -0.46
N PRO A 809 -31.89 -22.59 -1.57
CA PRO A 809 -30.49 -22.20 -1.54
C PRO A 809 -30.34 -20.76 -1.07
N HIS A 810 -29.26 -20.51 -0.33
CA HIS A 810 -28.83 -19.18 0.10
C HIS A 810 -27.52 -18.85 -0.60
N PHE A 811 -27.58 -18.07 -1.68
CA PHE A 811 -26.40 -17.73 -2.46
C PHE A 811 -26.11 -16.24 -2.43
N ARG A 812 -24.82 -15.91 -2.44
CA ARG A 812 -24.35 -14.56 -2.69
C ARG A 812 -24.05 -14.41 -4.18
N VAL A 813 -24.83 -13.60 -4.88
CA VAL A 813 -24.71 -13.30 -6.31
C VAL A 813 -24.17 -11.88 -6.47
N ASN A 814 -22.94 -11.74 -6.95
CA ASN A 814 -22.29 -10.45 -7.19
C ASN A 814 -22.40 -9.44 -6.02
N GLY A 815 -22.29 -9.94 -4.79
CA GLY A 815 -22.35 -9.15 -3.56
C GLY A 815 -23.75 -8.99 -2.94
N ARG A 816 -24.79 -9.54 -3.56
CA ARG A 816 -26.16 -9.54 -3.03
C ARG A 816 -26.58 -10.93 -2.60
N ILE A 817 -27.31 -11.02 -1.50
CA ILE A 817 -27.91 -12.28 -1.06
C ILE A 817 -29.19 -12.50 -1.86
N GLU A 818 -29.27 -13.62 -2.55
CA GLU A 818 -30.44 -14.09 -3.30
C GLU A 818 -30.97 -15.35 -2.60
N GLU A 819 -32.21 -15.30 -2.15
CA GLU A 819 -32.91 -16.43 -1.51
C GLU A 819 -34.30 -16.59 -2.09
N GLU A 820 -35.10 -15.51 -2.09
CA GLU A 820 -36.50 -15.54 -2.50
C GLU A 820 -36.65 -15.85 -3.99
N SER A 821 -35.81 -15.22 -4.83
CA SER A 821 -35.81 -15.39 -6.29
C SER A 821 -35.42 -16.80 -6.75
N ILE A 822 -34.71 -17.55 -5.91
CA ILE A 822 -34.18 -18.88 -6.20
C ILE A 822 -34.72 -19.98 -5.27
N ALA A 823 -35.67 -19.65 -4.39
CA ALA A 823 -36.14 -20.53 -3.32
C ALA A 823 -36.70 -21.88 -3.82
N GLU A 824 -37.38 -21.84 -4.97
CA GLU A 824 -38.01 -22.99 -5.61
C GLU A 824 -37.09 -23.74 -6.58
N GLN A 825 -35.87 -23.25 -6.79
CA GLN A 825 -34.90 -23.84 -7.70
C GLN A 825 -33.94 -24.76 -6.96
N PHE A 826 -33.45 -25.80 -7.65
CA PHE A 826 -32.41 -26.66 -7.11
C PHE A 826 -31.06 -25.95 -7.21
N GLY A 827 -30.39 -25.75 -6.08
CA GLY A 827 -29.16 -24.95 -6.00
C GLY A 827 -28.09 -25.29 -7.05
N PRO A 828 -27.73 -26.57 -7.26
CA PRO A 828 -26.81 -26.96 -8.32
C PRO A 828 -27.22 -26.54 -9.74
N ASP A 829 -28.52 -26.43 -10.02
CA ASP A 829 -28.98 -25.97 -11.33
C ASP A 829 -28.81 -24.46 -11.48
N VAL A 830 -29.14 -23.68 -10.44
CA VAL A 830 -28.91 -22.22 -10.40
C VAL A 830 -27.45 -21.88 -10.69
N LEU A 831 -26.51 -22.63 -10.10
CA LEU A 831 -25.08 -22.41 -10.28
C LEU A 831 -24.61 -22.76 -11.70
N ALA A 832 -25.14 -23.83 -12.29
CA ALA A 832 -24.84 -24.21 -13.66
C ALA A 832 -25.41 -23.20 -14.67
N ASP A 833 -26.65 -22.73 -14.45
CA ASP A 833 -27.29 -21.71 -15.30
C ASP A 833 -26.54 -20.38 -15.25
N PHE A 834 -26.07 -19.97 -14.08
CA PHE A 834 -25.21 -18.79 -13.93
C PHE A 834 -23.96 -18.89 -14.82
N MET A 835 -23.32 -20.06 -14.86
CA MET A 835 -22.12 -20.26 -15.68
C MET A 835 -22.41 -20.32 -17.16
N ILE A 836 -23.51 -20.95 -17.57
CA ILE A 836 -23.93 -21.01 -18.96
C ILE A 836 -24.27 -19.61 -19.48
N ASP A 837 -24.96 -18.79 -18.68
CA ASP A 837 -25.23 -17.39 -19.01
C ASP A 837 -23.93 -16.59 -19.16
N PHE A 838 -23.00 -16.74 -18.23
CA PHE A 838 -21.69 -16.08 -18.32
C PHE A 838 -20.94 -16.45 -19.60
N MET A 839 -20.87 -17.73 -19.95
CA MET A 839 -20.25 -18.19 -21.20
C MET A 839 -20.93 -17.58 -22.43
N LYS A 840 -22.27 -17.54 -22.46
CA LYS A 840 -23.04 -16.91 -23.55
C LYS A 840 -22.67 -15.45 -23.76
N ARG A 841 -22.54 -14.68 -22.67
CA ARG A 841 -22.22 -13.25 -22.72
C ARG A 841 -20.75 -12.98 -23.06
N LYS A 842 -19.83 -13.88 -22.69
CA LYS A 842 -18.38 -13.67 -22.81
C LYS A 842 -17.71 -14.38 -23.98
N LYS A 843 -18.44 -15.20 -24.74
CA LYS A 843 -17.91 -16.04 -25.85
C LYS A 843 -17.01 -15.36 -26.88
N ASN A 844 -17.08 -14.03 -27.02
CA ASN A 844 -16.29 -13.27 -28.00
C ASN A 844 -14.87 -12.89 -27.51
N GLY A 845 -14.48 -13.32 -26.30
CA GLY A 845 -13.13 -13.13 -25.76
C GLY A 845 -12.76 -14.28 -24.80
N PRO A 846 -11.51 -14.34 -24.35
CA PRO A 846 -11.06 -15.40 -23.43
C PRO A 846 -11.75 -15.26 -22.07
N PHE A 847 -12.23 -16.37 -21.54
CA PHE A 847 -12.84 -16.40 -20.22
C PHE A 847 -12.40 -17.59 -19.36
N LEU A 848 -12.52 -17.41 -18.06
CA LEU A 848 -12.36 -18.44 -17.03
C LEU A 848 -13.72 -18.70 -16.38
N VAL A 849 -14.12 -19.96 -16.40
CA VAL A 849 -15.20 -20.51 -15.58
C VAL A 849 -14.57 -21.42 -14.53
N TYR A 850 -14.73 -21.08 -13.25
CA TYR A 850 -14.42 -21.98 -12.14
C TYR A 850 -15.73 -22.41 -11.47
N TYR A 851 -16.08 -23.69 -11.59
CA TYR A 851 -17.30 -24.29 -11.05
C TYR A 851 -16.97 -25.25 -9.89
N PRO A 852 -16.71 -24.73 -8.67
CA PRO A 852 -16.57 -25.54 -7.46
C PRO A 852 -17.92 -26.12 -7.03
N ALA A 853 -18.32 -27.24 -7.61
CA ALA A 853 -19.63 -27.83 -7.43
C ALA A 853 -19.98 -28.07 -5.95
N LEU A 854 -21.27 -28.00 -5.62
CA LEU A 854 -21.80 -28.37 -4.30
C LEU A 854 -21.91 -29.89 -4.16
N LEU A 855 -22.27 -30.55 -5.27
CA LEU A 855 -22.40 -31.99 -5.37
C LEU A 855 -21.00 -32.61 -5.37
N VAL A 856 -20.77 -33.70 -4.62
CA VAL A 856 -21.74 -34.62 -4.00
C VAL A 856 -21.66 -34.63 -2.47
N HIS A 857 -21.28 -33.49 -1.89
CA HIS A 857 -21.04 -33.35 -0.45
C HIS A 857 -22.32 -33.48 0.40
N THR A 858 -22.18 -34.00 1.62
CA THR A 858 -23.25 -34.07 2.63
C THR A 858 -23.84 -32.68 3.01
N PRO A 859 -25.14 -32.54 3.34
CA PRO A 859 -26.14 -33.58 3.59
C PRO A 859 -26.48 -34.37 2.35
N TYR A 860 -26.75 -35.67 2.53
CA TYR A 860 -27.28 -36.49 1.45
C TYR A 860 -28.72 -36.11 1.19
N ILE A 861 -29.06 -35.90 -0.08
CA ILE A 861 -30.36 -35.41 -0.51
C ILE A 861 -30.85 -36.22 -1.71
N ARG A 862 -32.17 -36.29 -1.86
CA ARG A 862 -32.78 -36.78 -3.11
C ARG A 862 -32.74 -35.65 -4.14
N VAL A 863 -32.14 -35.91 -5.30
CA VAL A 863 -32.04 -34.94 -6.40
C VAL A 863 -33.36 -34.84 -7.19
N PRO A 864 -33.62 -33.71 -7.89
CA PRO A 864 -34.79 -33.57 -8.75
C PRO A 864 -34.97 -34.74 -9.73
N GLY A 865 -36.20 -35.28 -9.82
CA GLY A 865 -36.53 -36.42 -10.68
C GLY A 865 -36.29 -37.81 -10.06
N GLY A 866 -35.76 -37.89 -8.83
CA GLY A 866 -35.59 -39.14 -8.08
C GLY A 866 -36.86 -39.64 -7.36
N PRO A 867 -36.83 -40.86 -6.79
CA PRO A 867 -37.95 -41.46 -6.07
C PRO A 867 -38.18 -40.76 -4.71
N LYS A 868 -39.00 -39.69 -4.74
CA LYS A 868 -39.41 -38.77 -3.65
C LYS A 868 -38.42 -37.63 -3.36
N THR A 869 -38.73 -36.45 -3.90
CA THR A 869 -38.09 -35.18 -3.54
C THR A 869 -39.00 -34.40 -2.59
N ASN A 870 -38.51 -34.08 -1.39
CA ASN A 870 -39.19 -33.12 -0.50
C ASN A 870 -38.45 -31.79 -0.61
N ALA A 871 -39.13 -30.71 -1.01
CA ALA A 871 -38.59 -29.33 -1.11
C ALA A 871 -38.32 -28.67 0.26
N LEU A 872 -37.92 -29.48 1.24
CA LEU A 872 -37.56 -29.01 2.57
C LEU A 872 -36.11 -28.51 2.57
N PRO A 873 -35.78 -27.48 3.40
CA PRO A 873 -34.40 -27.06 3.59
C PRO A 873 -33.48 -28.24 3.93
N ASP A 874 -32.21 -28.14 3.53
CA ASP A 874 -31.17 -29.14 3.74
C ASP A 874 -31.13 -29.74 5.15
N SER A 875 -31.32 -28.91 6.19
CA SER A 875 -31.30 -29.33 7.60
C SER A 875 -32.45 -30.26 8.02
N LYS A 876 -33.50 -30.34 7.20
CA LYS A 876 -34.70 -31.17 7.45
C LYS A 876 -34.76 -32.40 6.54
N GLN A 877 -33.76 -32.59 5.68
CA GLN A 877 -33.61 -33.79 4.86
C GLN A 877 -33.27 -34.99 5.76
N LYS A 878 -33.86 -36.16 5.51
CA LYS A 878 -33.68 -37.39 6.32
C LYS A 878 -32.94 -38.50 5.56
N SER A 879 -32.25 -38.17 4.48
CA SER A 879 -31.64 -39.13 3.56
C SER A 879 -30.20 -39.46 3.96
N GLY A 880 -29.72 -40.64 3.59
CA GLY A 880 -28.39 -41.15 3.93
C GLY A 880 -27.47 -41.38 2.71
N PRO A 881 -26.29 -42.00 2.94
CA PRO A 881 -25.28 -42.28 1.91
C PRO A 881 -25.79 -43.05 0.68
N GLU A 882 -26.93 -43.74 0.78
CA GLU A 882 -27.59 -44.40 -0.35
C GLU A 882 -28.02 -43.44 -1.47
N CYS A 883 -28.08 -42.13 -1.20
CA CYS A 883 -28.34 -41.10 -2.21
C CYS A 883 -27.09 -40.68 -2.99
N PHE A 884 -25.90 -41.16 -2.59
CA PHE A 884 -24.65 -40.76 -3.25
C PHE A 884 -24.64 -41.08 -4.76
N PRO A 885 -25.06 -42.27 -5.25
CA PRO A 885 -25.10 -42.56 -6.67
C PRO A 885 -25.93 -41.55 -7.48
N GLU A 886 -27.17 -41.29 -7.08
CA GLU A 886 -28.05 -40.32 -7.78
C GLU A 886 -27.51 -38.88 -7.71
N MET A 887 -26.82 -38.50 -6.62
CA MET A 887 -26.15 -37.20 -6.53
C MET A 887 -24.98 -37.09 -7.52
N VAL A 888 -24.22 -38.16 -7.73
CA VAL A 888 -23.15 -38.22 -8.74
C VAL A 888 -23.73 -38.22 -10.16
N GLU A 889 -24.80 -38.99 -10.43
CA GLU A 889 -25.48 -38.95 -11.74
C GLU A 889 -26.02 -37.53 -12.04
N TYR A 890 -26.47 -36.79 -11.02
CA TYR A 890 -26.92 -35.40 -11.19
C TYR A 890 -25.77 -34.40 -11.38
N LEU A 891 -24.63 -34.61 -10.72
CA LEU A 891 -23.41 -33.86 -11.01
C LEU A 891 -23.01 -34.06 -12.47
N ASP A 892 -23.01 -35.31 -12.96
CA ASP A 892 -22.71 -35.65 -14.35
C ASP A 892 -23.68 -34.99 -15.34
N LYS A 893 -24.98 -34.92 -15.02
CA LYS A 893 -25.96 -34.13 -15.79
C LYS A 893 -25.54 -32.66 -15.91
N ASN A 894 -25.12 -32.01 -14.82
CA ASN A 894 -24.71 -30.61 -14.86
C ASN A 894 -23.34 -30.40 -15.52
N VAL A 895 -22.42 -31.37 -15.43
CA VAL A 895 -21.21 -31.42 -16.27
C VAL A 895 -21.61 -31.43 -17.75
N GLY A 896 -22.54 -32.32 -18.12
CA GLY A 896 -23.08 -32.40 -19.48
C GLY A 896 -23.65 -31.07 -19.97
N ARG A 897 -24.42 -30.36 -19.15
CA ARG A 897 -24.95 -29.03 -19.50
C ARG A 897 -23.85 -28.01 -19.76
N LEU A 898 -22.80 -27.97 -18.93
CA LEU A 898 -21.69 -27.04 -19.11
C LEU A 898 -20.88 -27.35 -20.38
N VAL A 899 -20.58 -28.63 -20.62
CA VAL A 899 -19.87 -29.09 -21.82
C VAL A 899 -20.70 -28.83 -23.08
N ASN A 900 -21.98 -29.18 -23.07
CA ASN A 900 -22.87 -28.93 -24.20
C ASN A 900 -23.02 -27.44 -24.49
N ALA A 901 -23.00 -26.56 -23.48
CA ALA A 901 -23.02 -25.12 -23.72
C ALA A 901 -21.77 -24.64 -24.47
N VAL A 902 -20.59 -25.21 -24.19
CA VAL A 902 -19.36 -24.93 -24.95
C VAL A 902 -19.53 -25.35 -26.43
N ASP A 903 -20.12 -26.52 -26.67
CA ASP A 903 -20.42 -27.04 -28.00
C ASP A 903 -21.46 -26.19 -28.75
N GLU A 904 -22.58 -25.88 -28.12
CA GLU A 904 -23.68 -25.07 -28.69
C GLU A 904 -23.25 -23.65 -29.02
N LEU A 905 -22.29 -23.10 -28.27
CA LEU A 905 -21.72 -21.78 -28.53
C LEU A 905 -20.68 -21.78 -29.66
N GLY A 906 -20.26 -22.96 -30.14
CA GLY A 906 -19.29 -23.11 -31.22
C GLY A 906 -17.86 -22.77 -30.81
N ILE A 907 -17.53 -22.88 -29.51
CA ILE A 907 -16.22 -22.46 -28.95
C ILE A 907 -15.35 -23.64 -28.49
N SER A 908 -15.76 -24.88 -28.73
CA SER A 908 -15.09 -26.09 -28.21
C SER A 908 -13.63 -26.23 -28.61
N LYS A 909 -13.27 -25.90 -29.86
CA LYS A 909 -11.87 -25.99 -30.34
C LYS A 909 -10.92 -25.07 -29.56
N ASN A 910 -11.43 -23.94 -29.07
CA ASN A 910 -10.66 -22.95 -28.32
C ASN A 910 -11.06 -22.94 -26.84
N THR A 911 -11.51 -24.07 -26.29
CA THR A 911 -11.91 -24.17 -24.88
C THR A 911 -11.30 -25.44 -24.27
N ILE A 912 -10.53 -25.28 -23.20
CA ILE A 912 -10.08 -26.38 -22.36
C ILE A 912 -11.12 -26.64 -21.25
N VAL A 913 -11.66 -27.85 -21.20
CA VAL A 913 -12.57 -28.31 -20.16
C VAL A 913 -11.84 -29.29 -19.24
N ILE A 914 -11.83 -28.98 -17.95
CA ILE A 914 -11.13 -29.76 -16.93
C ILE A 914 -12.13 -30.21 -15.88
N PHE A 915 -12.17 -31.50 -15.58
CA PHE A 915 -12.91 -32.06 -14.47
C PHE A 915 -11.94 -32.59 -13.41
N CYS A 916 -12.05 -32.12 -12.18
CA CYS A 916 -11.26 -32.56 -11.03
C CYS A 916 -12.12 -32.59 -9.74
N ALA A 917 -11.58 -33.05 -8.61
CA ALA A 917 -12.27 -33.04 -7.32
C ALA A 917 -11.38 -32.55 -6.16
N ASP A 918 -12.01 -32.04 -5.09
CA ASP A 918 -11.31 -31.39 -3.99
C ASP A 918 -10.71 -32.35 -2.95
N ASN A 919 -11.26 -33.54 -2.82
CA ASN A 919 -10.77 -34.62 -1.97
C ASN A 919 -11.49 -35.92 -2.32
N GLY A 920 -11.00 -37.04 -1.77
CA GLY A 920 -11.66 -38.34 -1.90
C GLY A 920 -13.06 -38.40 -1.29
N THR A 921 -13.77 -39.49 -1.57
CA THR A 921 -15.19 -39.64 -1.20
C THR A 921 -15.40 -39.65 0.31
N HIS A 922 -16.53 -39.10 0.75
CA HIS A 922 -16.93 -39.07 2.16
C HIS A 922 -17.00 -40.49 2.77
N GLY A 923 -16.44 -40.67 3.96
CA GLY A 923 -16.20 -41.99 4.58
C GLY A 923 -17.40 -42.94 4.74
N PRO A 924 -18.64 -42.45 4.95
CA PRO A 924 -19.83 -43.32 4.99
C PRO A 924 -20.23 -43.94 3.65
N VAL A 925 -19.69 -43.49 2.52
CA VAL A 925 -19.99 -44.04 1.19
C VAL A 925 -19.16 -45.29 0.95
N THR A 926 -19.75 -46.29 0.30
CA THR A 926 -19.03 -47.45 -0.22
C THR A 926 -19.30 -47.60 -1.72
N SER A 927 -18.23 -47.48 -2.50
CA SER A 927 -18.23 -47.66 -3.95
C SER A 927 -17.86 -49.08 -4.34
N VAL A 928 -18.21 -49.48 -5.55
CA VAL A 928 -17.84 -50.78 -6.15
C VAL A 928 -16.79 -50.54 -7.22
N TRP A 929 -15.63 -51.17 -7.09
CA TRP A 929 -14.45 -50.92 -7.91
C TRP A 929 -13.90 -52.20 -8.56
N GLY A 930 -13.40 -52.06 -9.79
CA GLY A 930 -12.68 -53.10 -10.50
C GLY A 930 -13.56 -54.27 -10.95
N GLU A 931 -12.96 -55.21 -11.67
CA GLU A 931 -13.66 -56.40 -12.17
C GLU A 931 -14.07 -57.35 -11.03
N ASN A 932 -13.27 -57.40 -9.96
CA ASN A 932 -13.56 -58.20 -8.77
C ASN A 932 -14.67 -57.60 -7.88
N ARG A 933 -15.26 -56.46 -8.27
CA ARG A 933 -16.33 -55.75 -7.54
C ARG A 933 -15.95 -55.47 -6.08
N SER A 934 -14.69 -55.14 -5.84
CA SER A 934 -14.17 -54.76 -4.52
C SER A 934 -14.98 -53.60 -3.93
N LYS A 935 -15.30 -53.69 -2.65
CA LYS A 935 -16.01 -52.64 -1.93
C LYS A 935 -15.02 -51.65 -1.34
N ILE A 936 -15.00 -50.43 -1.86
CA ILE A 936 -14.10 -49.37 -1.42
C ILE A 936 -14.87 -48.37 -0.57
N LYS A 937 -14.49 -48.25 0.69
CA LYS A 937 -15.03 -47.21 1.58
C LYS A 937 -14.36 -45.88 1.28
N GLY A 938 -15.12 -44.79 1.26
CA GLY A 938 -14.58 -43.43 1.10
C GLY A 938 -13.52 -43.10 2.16
N GLY A 939 -12.60 -42.21 1.80
CA GLY A 939 -11.43 -41.89 2.63
C GLY A 939 -11.23 -40.41 2.94
N LYS A 940 -12.21 -39.53 2.70
CA LYS A 940 -12.11 -38.11 3.06
C LYS A 940 -11.55 -37.92 4.48
N MET A 941 -10.65 -36.94 4.65
CA MET A 941 -9.88 -36.64 5.87
C MET A 941 -8.84 -37.69 6.29
N THR A 942 -8.62 -38.75 5.49
CA THR A 942 -7.54 -39.71 5.72
C THR A 942 -6.35 -39.40 4.81
N MET A 943 -5.13 -39.58 5.31
CA MET A 943 -3.89 -39.42 4.54
C MET A 943 -3.65 -40.59 3.55
N THR A 944 -4.69 -41.30 3.12
CA THR A 944 -4.60 -42.44 2.20
C THR A 944 -5.00 -42.02 0.78
N ASP A 945 -4.69 -42.84 -0.22
CA ASP A 945 -5.15 -42.61 -1.60
C ASP A 945 -6.69 -42.50 -1.68
N ARG A 946 -7.45 -43.20 -0.82
CA ARG A 946 -8.93 -43.05 -0.73
C ARG A 946 -9.39 -41.66 -0.28
N GLY A 947 -8.50 -40.91 0.38
CA GLY A 947 -8.76 -39.53 0.80
C GLY A 947 -8.20 -38.48 -0.15
N SER A 948 -7.18 -38.82 -0.94
CA SER A 948 -6.34 -37.85 -1.64
C SER A 948 -6.29 -38.06 -3.15
N ARG A 949 -6.47 -39.28 -3.66
CA ARG A 949 -6.43 -39.57 -5.11
C ARG A 949 -7.79 -39.24 -5.73
N VAL A 950 -7.80 -38.25 -6.60
CA VAL A 950 -9.00 -37.64 -7.19
C VAL A 950 -9.01 -37.81 -8.71
N PRO A 951 -10.17 -37.77 -9.37
CA PRO A 951 -10.23 -37.79 -10.83
C PRO A 951 -9.61 -36.50 -11.40
N LEU A 952 -8.99 -36.63 -12.57
CA LEU A 952 -8.58 -35.53 -13.44
C LEU A 952 -8.79 -35.94 -14.90
N ILE A 953 -9.76 -35.30 -15.55
CA ILE A 953 -10.07 -35.49 -16.98
C ILE A 953 -9.95 -34.14 -17.66
N VAL A 954 -9.22 -34.08 -18.77
CA VAL A 954 -8.99 -32.84 -19.52
C VAL A 954 -9.36 -33.05 -20.99
N SER A 955 -10.26 -32.22 -21.51
CA SER A 955 -10.60 -32.19 -22.93
C SER A 955 -10.24 -30.85 -23.53
N TRP A 956 -9.52 -30.89 -24.65
CA TRP A 956 -9.21 -29.74 -25.47
C TRP A 956 -9.17 -30.20 -26.92
N PRO A 957 -10.32 -30.21 -27.61
CA PRO A 957 -10.43 -30.71 -28.97
C PRO A 957 -9.39 -30.08 -29.91
N GLU A 958 -8.83 -30.89 -30.81
CA GLU A 958 -7.74 -30.52 -31.75
C GLU A 958 -6.37 -30.25 -31.12
N THR A 959 -6.27 -30.18 -29.78
CA THR A 959 -5.01 -30.03 -29.05
C THR A 959 -4.61 -31.31 -28.32
N ILE A 960 -5.57 -31.96 -27.64
CA ILE A 960 -5.37 -33.22 -26.93
C ILE A 960 -5.84 -34.37 -27.81
N ASN A 961 -5.02 -35.42 -27.92
CA ASN A 961 -5.41 -36.67 -28.58
C ASN A 961 -6.54 -37.35 -27.79
N PRO A 962 -7.71 -37.61 -28.40
CA PRO A 962 -8.86 -38.17 -27.70
C PRO A 962 -8.61 -39.61 -27.24
N GLY A 963 -9.11 -39.95 -26.07
CA GLY A 963 -9.05 -41.29 -25.49
C GLY A 963 -7.67 -41.65 -24.94
N THR A 964 -6.80 -40.66 -24.70
CA THR A 964 -5.47 -40.89 -24.14
C THR A 964 -5.48 -40.98 -22.62
N GLN A 965 -4.51 -41.70 -22.08
CA GLN A 965 -4.30 -41.82 -20.65
C GLN A 965 -2.91 -41.32 -20.29
N CYS A 966 -2.80 -40.55 -19.20
CA CYS A 966 -1.54 -40.10 -18.63
C CYS A 966 -1.37 -40.67 -17.22
N ASP A 967 -0.26 -41.37 -16.99
CA ASP A 967 0.06 -41.99 -15.70
C ASP A 967 0.98 -41.14 -14.82
N ASP A 968 1.31 -39.93 -15.27
CA ASP A 968 2.14 -38.96 -14.54
C ASP A 968 1.46 -38.48 -13.25
N LEU A 969 2.29 -38.23 -12.25
CA LEU A 969 1.85 -37.65 -11.00
C LEU A 969 1.43 -36.20 -11.24
N VAL A 970 0.24 -35.82 -10.76
CA VAL A 970 -0.27 -34.44 -10.75
C VAL A 970 -0.80 -34.14 -9.36
N GLU A 971 -0.61 -32.92 -8.88
CA GLU A 971 -1.24 -32.44 -7.65
C GLU A 971 -1.98 -31.11 -7.87
N LEU A 972 -2.84 -30.72 -6.93
CA LEU A 972 -3.63 -29.49 -7.10
C LEU A 972 -2.79 -28.22 -7.23
N ALA A 973 -1.59 -28.19 -6.64
CA ALA A 973 -0.67 -27.06 -6.78
C ALA A 973 -0.25 -26.80 -8.24
N ASP A 974 -0.35 -27.81 -9.11
CA ASP A 974 0.06 -27.76 -10.51
C ASP A 974 -0.90 -26.96 -11.41
N PHE A 975 -2.13 -26.71 -10.95
CA PHE A 975 -3.16 -26.05 -11.74
C PHE A 975 -2.84 -24.58 -12.00
N LEU A 976 -2.36 -23.83 -10.99
CA LEU A 976 -1.98 -22.44 -11.18
C LEU A 976 -0.91 -22.29 -12.28
N PRO A 977 0.28 -22.92 -12.18
CA PRO A 977 1.31 -22.77 -13.21
C PRO A 977 0.85 -23.27 -14.58
N THR A 978 0.03 -24.33 -14.65
CA THR A 978 -0.58 -24.80 -15.90
C THR A 978 -1.46 -23.72 -16.55
N PHE A 979 -2.30 -23.04 -15.77
CA PHE A 979 -3.14 -21.96 -16.30
C PHE A 979 -2.32 -20.73 -16.71
N LEU A 980 -1.21 -20.46 -16.01
CA LEU A 980 -0.32 -19.37 -16.40
C LEU A 980 0.34 -19.65 -17.75
N ASP A 981 0.80 -20.88 -17.97
CA ASP A 981 1.40 -21.28 -19.25
C ASP A 981 0.38 -21.24 -20.39
N ILE A 982 -0.84 -21.76 -20.17
CA ILE A 982 -1.92 -21.75 -21.16
C ILE A 982 -2.25 -20.32 -21.61
N ALA A 983 -2.32 -19.37 -20.67
CA ALA A 983 -2.76 -18.01 -20.93
C ALA A 983 -1.62 -17.01 -21.19
N SER A 984 -0.36 -17.47 -21.07
CA SER A 984 0.83 -16.61 -20.97
C SER A 984 0.64 -15.51 -19.93
N ALA A 985 0.15 -15.88 -18.74
CA ALA A 985 -0.19 -14.96 -17.67
C ALA A 985 1.02 -14.66 -16.76
N PRO A 986 1.07 -13.47 -16.13
CA PRO A 986 2.20 -13.09 -15.28
C PRO A 986 2.32 -14.00 -14.05
N LYS A 987 3.56 -14.15 -13.56
CA LYS A 987 3.85 -14.93 -12.35
C LYS A 987 3.17 -14.31 -11.12
N PRO A 988 2.73 -15.13 -10.15
CA PRO A 988 2.12 -14.64 -8.93
C PRO A 988 3.19 -14.19 -7.92
N MET A 989 2.78 -13.43 -6.90
CA MET A 989 3.69 -12.90 -5.87
C MET A 989 4.21 -13.96 -4.89
N GLN A 990 3.46 -15.03 -4.66
CA GLN A 990 3.82 -16.09 -3.72
C GLN A 990 4.78 -17.12 -4.33
N ARG A 991 5.41 -17.92 -3.45
CA ARG A 991 6.07 -19.17 -3.85
C ARG A 991 5.04 -20.17 -4.39
N VAL A 992 5.19 -20.53 -5.66
CA VAL A 992 4.46 -21.62 -6.30
C VAL A 992 5.25 -22.92 -6.09
N HIS A 993 4.58 -23.95 -5.57
CA HIS A 993 5.14 -25.28 -5.34
C HIS A 993 4.85 -26.25 -6.48
N GLY A 994 3.76 -26.02 -7.22
CA GLY A 994 3.37 -26.86 -8.34
C GLY A 994 4.23 -26.67 -9.60
N GLN A 995 4.11 -27.63 -10.50
CA GLN A 995 4.77 -27.69 -11.81
C GLN A 995 3.70 -27.84 -12.88
N SER A 996 3.83 -27.11 -13.99
CA SER A 996 2.86 -27.14 -15.07
C SER A 996 2.77 -28.54 -15.71
N PHE A 997 1.55 -29.06 -15.87
CA PHE A 997 1.28 -30.31 -16.61
C PHE A 997 0.81 -30.06 -18.06
N LEU A 998 0.93 -28.82 -18.56
CA LEU A 998 0.68 -28.51 -19.97
C LEU A 998 1.51 -29.37 -20.94
N PRO A 999 2.81 -29.69 -20.67
CA PRO A 999 3.57 -30.57 -21.54
C PRO A 999 2.92 -31.94 -21.76
N GLN A 1000 2.34 -32.55 -20.72
CA GLN A 1000 1.60 -33.82 -20.82
C GLN A 1000 0.39 -33.67 -21.74
N LEU A 1001 -0.39 -32.60 -21.59
CA LEU A 1001 -1.55 -32.34 -22.47
C LEU A 1001 -1.15 -32.18 -23.94
N LEU A 1002 0.02 -31.59 -24.20
CA LEU A 1002 0.56 -31.38 -25.55
C LEU A 1002 1.33 -32.59 -26.11
N GLY A 1003 1.42 -33.70 -25.36
CA GLY A 1003 2.18 -34.88 -25.78
C GLY A 1003 3.69 -34.65 -25.89
N LYS A 1004 4.24 -33.67 -25.17
CA LYS A 1004 5.68 -33.39 -25.15
C LYS A 1004 6.39 -34.32 -24.18
N GLU A 1005 7.52 -34.89 -24.60
CA GLU A 1005 8.36 -35.70 -23.71
C GLU A 1005 9.05 -34.80 -22.67
N GLN A 1006 8.58 -34.86 -21.42
CA GLN A 1006 9.25 -34.30 -20.26
C GLN A 1006 9.21 -35.31 -19.11
N PRO A 1007 10.21 -35.30 -18.19
CA PRO A 1007 10.17 -36.18 -17.03
C PRO A 1007 8.93 -35.87 -16.17
N SER A 1008 8.13 -36.91 -15.86
CA SER A 1008 7.11 -36.83 -14.82
C SER A 1008 7.73 -36.33 -13.52
N ARG A 1009 6.99 -35.53 -12.75
CA ARG A 1009 7.38 -35.26 -11.36
C ARG A 1009 7.51 -36.58 -10.60
N GLU A 1010 8.49 -36.65 -9.71
CA GLU A 1010 8.82 -37.87 -8.96
C GLU A 1010 7.90 -38.10 -7.75
N TRP A 1011 7.34 -37.02 -7.21
CA TRP A 1011 6.57 -37.03 -5.96
C TRP A 1011 5.54 -35.90 -5.90
N VAL A 1012 4.50 -36.09 -5.10
CA VAL A 1012 3.49 -35.08 -4.70
C VAL A 1012 3.47 -34.91 -3.19
N HIS A 1013 2.97 -33.77 -2.73
CA HIS A 1013 2.82 -33.44 -1.32
C HIS A 1013 1.35 -33.50 -0.91
N ILE A 1014 1.08 -34.07 0.27
CA ILE A 1014 -0.27 -34.19 0.82
C ILE A 1014 -0.22 -33.75 2.28
N GLU A 1015 -1.08 -32.81 2.67
CA GLU A 1015 -1.11 -32.22 4.00
C GLU A 1015 -2.54 -32.07 4.54
N TYR A 1016 -2.74 -32.44 5.81
CA TYR A 1016 -3.96 -32.15 6.53
C TYR A 1016 -3.72 -32.03 8.03
N LYS A 1017 -4.14 -30.88 8.57
CA LYS A 1017 -3.88 -30.46 9.96
C LYS A 1017 -2.39 -30.52 10.24
N ASN A 1018 -1.98 -31.43 11.12
CA ASN A 1018 -0.60 -31.59 11.58
C ASN A 1018 0.09 -32.82 10.97
N ASN A 1019 -0.42 -33.35 9.85
CA ASN A 1019 0.18 -34.49 9.18
C ASN A 1019 0.54 -34.11 7.74
N ARG A 1020 1.78 -34.39 7.35
CA ARG A 1020 2.29 -34.21 5.99
C ARG A 1020 2.88 -35.51 5.48
N GLN A 1021 2.76 -35.75 4.17
CA GLN A 1021 3.41 -36.87 3.51
C GLN A 1021 3.87 -36.51 2.10
N ILE A 1022 4.95 -37.17 1.69
CA ILE A 1022 5.42 -37.23 0.30
C ILE A 1022 4.95 -38.55 -0.28
N ARG A 1023 4.35 -38.50 -1.47
CA ARG A 1023 3.80 -39.65 -2.19
C ARG A 1023 4.46 -39.73 -3.57
N THR A 1024 5.19 -40.79 -3.86
CA THR A 1024 5.67 -41.10 -5.22
C THR A 1024 4.65 -41.96 -5.97
N ARG A 1025 5.03 -42.68 -7.03
CA ARG A 1025 4.18 -43.76 -7.56
C ARG A 1025 4.18 -45.00 -6.66
N GLU A 1026 5.30 -45.32 -6.05
CA GLU A 1026 5.50 -46.58 -5.30
C GLU A 1026 5.45 -46.42 -3.77
N TRP A 1027 5.74 -45.23 -3.25
CA TRP A 1027 6.02 -45.02 -1.83
C TRP A 1027 5.22 -43.87 -1.23
N ILE A 1028 4.90 -43.98 0.05
CA ILE A 1028 4.44 -42.91 0.94
C ILE A 1028 5.49 -42.76 2.04
N TYR A 1029 5.93 -41.54 2.28
CA TYR A 1029 6.77 -41.19 3.40
C TYR A 1029 6.12 -40.07 4.21
N THR A 1030 5.93 -40.26 5.52
CA THR A 1030 5.30 -39.26 6.40
C THR A 1030 6.34 -38.40 7.10
N ASP A 1031 5.95 -37.20 7.52
CA ASP A 1031 6.72 -36.33 8.43
C ASP A 1031 7.17 -37.01 9.74
N LYS A 1032 6.47 -38.06 10.19
CA LYS A 1032 6.84 -38.92 11.33
C LYS A 1032 7.90 -40.00 11.01
N GLY A 1033 8.50 -39.96 9.82
CA GLY A 1033 9.55 -40.88 9.40
C GLY A 1033 9.09 -42.27 8.95
N LYS A 1034 7.78 -42.49 8.80
CA LYS A 1034 7.20 -43.76 8.36
C LYS A 1034 7.23 -43.87 6.84
N LEU A 1035 7.88 -44.92 6.32
CA LEU A 1035 7.87 -45.30 4.91
C LEU A 1035 6.87 -46.45 4.72
N THR A 1036 6.11 -46.41 3.63
CA THR A 1036 5.03 -47.36 3.37
C THR A 1036 4.92 -47.57 1.86
N ARG A 1037 4.96 -48.82 1.39
CA ARG A 1037 4.74 -49.13 -0.03
C ARG A 1037 3.28 -48.92 -0.38
N VAL A 1038 3.01 -48.43 -1.59
CA VAL A 1038 1.63 -48.20 -2.03
C VAL A 1038 1.08 -49.39 -2.78
N ASN A 1039 -0.05 -49.87 -2.28
CA ASN A 1039 -0.82 -50.93 -2.91
C ASN A 1039 -1.83 -50.35 -3.90
N GLU A 1040 -2.28 -51.20 -4.82
CA GLU A 1040 -3.39 -50.89 -5.71
C GLU A 1040 -4.66 -50.55 -4.92
N LEU A 1041 -5.47 -49.64 -5.46
CA LEU A 1041 -6.73 -49.25 -4.86
C LEU A 1041 -7.66 -50.47 -4.73
N GLY A 1042 -8.03 -50.82 -3.50
CA GLY A 1042 -8.84 -52.01 -3.18
C GLY A 1042 -8.08 -53.20 -2.63
N SER A 1043 -6.75 -53.14 -2.63
CA SER A 1043 -5.91 -54.07 -1.87
C SER A 1043 -5.91 -53.72 -0.36
N PRO A 1044 -5.49 -54.64 0.53
CA PRO A 1044 -5.38 -54.38 1.97
C PRO A 1044 -4.57 -53.11 2.28
N GLU A 1045 -4.90 -52.46 3.40
CA GLU A 1045 -4.30 -51.18 3.78
C GLU A 1045 -2.77 -51.24 3.84
N ASN A 1046 -2.13 -50.20 3.31
CA ASN A 1046 -0.69 -50.10 3.24
C ASN A 1046 -0.04 -50.22 4.63
N ARG A 1047 0.96 -51.09 4.79
CA ARG A 1047 1.65 -51.31 6.06
C ARG A 1047 3.02 -50.60 6.08
N PRO A 1048 3.45 -50.07 7.23
CA PRO A 1048 4.82 -49.56 7.38
C PRO A 1048 5.85 -50.64 7.06
N GLU A 1049 6.86 -50.28 6.28
CA GLU A 1049 8.06 -51.09 6.11
C GLU A 1049 8.93 -51.05 7.38
N SER A 1050 9.68 -52.12 7.62
CA SER A 1050 10.65 -52.18 8.73
C SER A 1050 11.74 -51.11 8.56
N GLN A 1051 12.42 -50.70 9.65
CA GLN A 1051 13.39 -49.61 9.59
C GLN A 1051 14.63 -49.92 8.73
N GLY A 1052 15.00 -51.20 8.58
CA GLY A 1052 16.15 -51.64 7.79
C GLY A 1052 15.89 -51.73 6.28
N ASP A 1053 14.63 -51.86 5.88
CA ASP A 1053 14.25 -52.03 4.47
C ASP A 1053 14.25 -50.68 3.74
N HIS A 1054 14.80 -50.66 2.53
CA HIS A 1054 14.79 -49.51 1.60
C HIS A 1054 15.35 -48.19 2.19
N ALA A 1055 16.46 -48.27 2.96
CA ALA A 1055 17.11 -47.12 3.60
C ALA A 1055 17.46 -45.96 2.63
N VAL A 1056 17.83 -46.27 1.39
CA VAL A 1056 18.12 -45.28 0.33
C VAL A 1056 16.87 -44.46 0.00
N VAL A 1057 15.73 -45.13 -0.23
CA VAL A 1057 14.44 -44.49 -0.53
C VAL A 1057 14.03 -43.59 0.64
N ARG A 1058 14.14 -44.09 1.87
CA ARG A 1058 13.83 -43.32 3.08
C ARG A 1058 14.66 -42.04 3.18
N SER A 1059 15.96 -42.15 2.89
CA SER A 1059 16.90 -41.03 2.94
C SER A 1059 16.59 -39.99 1.86
N GLN A 1060 16.24 -40.42 0.64
CA GLN A 1060 15.80 -39.54 -0.44
C GLN A 1060 14.50 -38.80 -0.09
N MET A 1061 13.50 -39.50 0.44
CA MET A 1061 12.23 -38.90 0.85
C MET A 1061 12.41 -37.90 2.01
N LYS A 1062 13.30 -38.20 2.97
CA LYS A 1062 13.64 -37.29 4.07
C LYS A 1062 14.28 -36.00 3.55
N ARG A 1063 15.21 -36.09 2.58
CA ARG A 1063 15.81 -34.90 1.93
C ARG A 1063 14.76 -34.08 1.18
N THR A 1064 13.82 -34.74 0.51
CA THR A 1064 12.72 -34.10 -0.21
C THR A 1064 11.82 -33.30 0.73
N PHE A 1065 11.50 -33.83 1.91
CA PHE A 1065 10.77 -33.08 2.92
C PHE A 1065 11.50 -31.81 3.39
N ALA A 1066 12.79 -31.93 3.68
CA ALA A 1066 13.59 -30.81 4.16
C ALA A 1066 13.69 -29.68 3.12
N SER A 1067 13.76 -30.01 1.83
CA SER A 1067 13.83 -29.01 0.76
C SER A 1067 12.52 -28.22 0.59
N ILE A 1068 11.36 -28.84 0.85
CA ILE A 1068 10.07 -28.15 0.85
C ILE A 1068 10.06 -27.07 1.95
N ASP A 1069 10.54 -27.40 3.14
CA ASP A 1069 10.60 -26.51 4.31
C ASP A 1069 11.68 -25.42 4.20
N GLY A 1070 12.51 -25.43 3.14
CA GLY A 1070 13.57 -24.42 2.93
C GLY A 1070 14.79 -24.61 3.83
N VAL A 1071 14.93 -25.76 4.49
CA VAL A 1071 16.06 -26.09 5.36
C VAL A 1071 17.17 -26.69 4.50
N ALA A 1072 18.29 -25.98 4.36
CA ALA A 1072 19.49 -26.53 3.77
C ALA A 1072 20.04 -27.63 4.70
N LEU A 1073 19.87 -28.91 4.31
CA LEU A 1073 20.63 -29.99 4.93
C LEU A 1073 22.08 -29.85 4.46
N GLU A 1074 22.98 -29.53 5.39
CA GLU A 1074 24.43 -29.57 5.17
C GLU A 1074 24.79 -30.86 4.42
N ARG A 1075 25.49 -30.69 3.29
CA ARG A 1075 26.08 -31.82 2.59
C ARG A 1075 27.15 -32.41 3.51
N SER A 1076 26.81 -33.45 4.25
CA SER A 1076 27.80 -34.34 4.84
C SER A 1076 28.52 -35.05 3.70
N SER A 1077 29.64 -34.49 3.28
CA SER A 1077 30.68 -35.24 2.59
C SER A 1077 31.19 -36.35 3.52
N GLN A 1078 31.42 -37.54 2.96
CA GLN A 1078 31.84 -38.79 3.59
C GLN A 1078 30.69 -39.55 4.26
N SER A 1079 30.40 -40.82 3.97
CA SER A 1079 31.21 -41.93 3.46
C SER A 1079 30.36 -42.99 2.71
N GLU A 1080 31.00 -43.75 1.81
CA GLU A 1080 30.77 -45.16 1.40
C GLU A 1080 30.83 -45.43 -0.11
N ARG A 1081 32.05 -45.84 -0.53
CA ARG A 1081 32.50 -46.50 -1.77
C ARG A 1081 32.59 -45.69 -3.06
#